data_AF-A0A1J9RR99-F1
#
_entry.id   AF-A0A1J9RR99-F1
#
_cell.length_a   1.000
_cell.length_b   1.000
_cell.length_c   1.000
_cell.angle_alpha   90.00
_cell.angle_beta   90.00
_cell.angle_gamma   90.00
#
_symmetry.space_group_name_H-M   'P 1'
#
loop_
_entity.id
_entity.type
_entity.pdbx_description
1 polymer ?
#
loop_
_entity_poly.entity_id
_entity_poly.type
_entity_poly.pdbx_seq_one_letter_code
_entity_poly.pdbx_strand_id
1 'polypeptide(L)'
;MDNRLLERSKPCTAAPEINADLLNNTEVLTTEEKGALETYNAGIVARARLQKPSPPAQPGDVPEFRADDSLLFEAEPTHSEDRPQLCSNIHMYAFGLEPYQKRTPRFQENVITEHPGNAAWIAAESFHLRDGTTDLPELVQHKCKLARLRPCKWRFCTEEWKRLDRVIPKCDRWPSFRDWVLVAASCPFGAEKAGFQWLANFSASSFQHLVEEKCRRSFTGDSDILFQTCEVIYFWGVHIEGRRYFRSKEDPYVNSGYGGWVDSRIPKRVTVPAVKAAVQKARQLSVCQKRLWSLAPSAERGEEEFPALIEVVERSPVPAQFSQEGHSQCTSDYCQLADENTTLKKQLHKCTESERCQLVPFPLHELNNAAMNDMSTAWRIEASRTGKSAKAASTAAEQEVKQISLSPSPEKYIAISHVWSDGTGVGVQQVGKVNRCLLSYFIHLAEELDCNGIWWDTICIPSDREARRRAIGRMNSYYANAQHTVIHDEYLLQMDWSDDGSPALAIVLSPWFTRGWTALELSISTSVKVLFRDPHDHNKQVIKDLDHDVLAHTTGFSSRGHYVASALLWRLRGQKPTLADLLKILNTRATSWPRDRLAIAGLLARAEDMDYSDSQKETTLKVVKSYVEIPRSFLLHGHVTLAEAGGFSWCPSNFLHSELALIADRDEELLSLTPSGQVCGSWWYRTLTVEDTEWLRLHSHHPSVELRIRDAFQWWDHCLLLHRYLKNTFTVPAILVLVADVGTIEKYGAVMDVWIESSYVGCVFDHTQGRVQHEVDARIGTDSTQVMPAATALEQYYGAEARMPREIFLGRQSD
;
A
#
# COMPACT_ATOMS: atom_id res chain seq x y z
N MET A 1 2.10 39.95 36.79
CA MET A 1 1.11 39.14 37.53
C MET A 1 0.20 38.52 36.47
N ASP A 2 0.30 37.27 36.06
CA ASP A 2 1.11 36.14 36.51
C ASP A 2 1.54 35.32 35.29
N ASN A 3 2.84 35.03 35.21
CA ASN A 3 3.51 34.26 34.16
C ASN A 3 3.43 32.77 34.50
N ARG A 4 2.41 32.03 34.03
CA ARG A 4 2.36 30.54 34.09
C ARG A 4 1.43 29.92 33.03
N LEU A 5 1.73 30.04 31.73
CA LEU A 5 1.06 29.26 30.67
C LEU A 5 1.99 28.93 29.46
N LEU A 6 3.23 28.56 29.73
CA LEU A 6 4.15 28.02 28.72
C LEU A 6 4.78 26.73 29.24
N GLU A 7 3.98 25.67 29.34
CA GLU A 7 4.48 24.30 29.51
C GLU A 7 3.31 23.33 29.23
N ARG A 8 3.26 22.75 28.01
CA ARG A 8 2.78 21.39 27.66
C ARG A 8 2.45 21.28 26.15
N SER A 9 3.50 21.12 25.37
CA SER A 9 3.47 20.36 24.11
C SER A 9 4.86 19.73 23.92
N LYS A 10 5.18 18.76 24.77
CA LYS A 10 6.27 17.83 24.45
C LYS A 10 5.72 16.86 23.41
N PRO A 11 6.27 16.79 22.19
CA PRO A 11 5.97 15.68 21.29
C PRO A 11 6.46 14.39 21.98
N CYS A 12 5.59 13.39 22.09
CA CYS A 12 6.00 12.02 22.44
C CYS A 12 6.89 11.49 21.31
N THR A 13 8.16 11.87 21.36
CA THR A 13 9.24 11.28 20.58
C THR A 13 9.88 10.21 21.47
N ALA A 14 9.21 9.07 21.52
CA ALA A 14 9.82 7.81 21.89
C ALA A 14 9.49 6.83 20.76
N ALA A 15 10.04 7.12 19.57
CA ALA A 15 10.31 6.06 18.62
C ALA A 15 11.24 5.07 19.36
N PRO A 16 10.95 3.76 19.36
CA PRO A 16 11.92 2.81 19.90
C PRO A 16 13.23 3.03 19.14
N GLU A 17 14.33 3.20 19.86
CA GLU A 17 15.68 3.14 19.32
C GLU A 17 15.83 1.75 18.70
N ILE A 18 15.47 1.64 17.41
CA ILE A 18 15.78 0.48 16.61
C ILE A 18 17.29 0.48 16.51
N ASN A 19 17.85 -0.53 17.15
CA ASN A 19 19.28 -0.73 17.28
C ASN A 19 19.96 -0.57 15.91
N ALA A 20 20.79 0.46 15.76
CA ALA A 20 21.60 0.71 14.58
C ALA A 20 22.66 -0.39 14.34
N ASP A 21 22.71 -1.39 15.23
CA ASP A 21 23.65 -2.50 15.27
C ASP A 21 23.47 -3.57 14.19
N LEU A 22 22.42 -3.53 13.35
CA LEU A 22 22.27 -4.48 12.23
C LEU A 22 22.79 -3.96 10.87
N LEU A 23 23.34 -2.74 10.82
CA LEU A 23 23.90 -2.14 9.59
C LEU A 23 25.43 -1.95 9.62
N ASN A 24 26.11 -2.47 10.65
CA ASN A 24 27.57 -2.35 10.83
C ASN A 24 28.35 -3.65 10.57
N ASN A 25 27.84 -4.55 9.71
CA ASN A 25 28.72 -5.52 9.03
C ASN A 25 29.35 -4.85 7.79
N THR A 26 30.15 -3.81 8.01
CA THR A 26 31.01 -3.24 6.97
C THR A 26 32.22 -4.14 6.79
N GLU A 27 32.02 -5.30 6.15
CA GLU A 27 33.15 -5.99 5.55
C GLU A 27 33.79 -5.05 4.51
N VAL A 28 34.95 -4.51 4.86
CA VAL A 28 35.70 -3.58 4.01
C VAL A 28 36.41 -4.37 2.91
N LEU A 29 36.59 -3.73 1.75
CA LEU A 29 37.49 -4.24 0.71
C LEU A 29 38.87 -4.51 1.32
N THR A 30 39.43 -5.67 1.00
CA THR A 30 40.82 -5.97 1.36
C THR A 30 41.77 -5.02 0.62
N THR A 31 42.97 -4.84 1.13
CA THR A 31 44.01 -4.01 0.49
C THR A 31 44.30 -4.48 -0.95
N GLU A 32 44.27 -5.80 -1.17
CA GLU A 32 44.46 -6.41 -2.49
C GLU A 32 43.31 -6.08 -3.45
N GLU A 33 42.05 -6.21 -3.00
CA GLU A 33 40.87 -5.85 -3.77
C GLU A 33 40.90 -4.37 -4.18
N LYS A 34 41.25 -3.48 -3.24
CA LYS A 34 41.36 -2.04 -3.50
C LYS A 34 42.45 -1.73 -4.52
N GLY A 35 43.64 -2.29 -4.36
CA GLY A 35 44.75 -2.09 -5.30
C GLY A 35 44.43 -2.62 -6.71
N ALA A 36 43.72 -3.75 -6.80
CA ALA A 36 43.29 -4.31 -8.07
C ALA A 36 42.24 -3.42 -8.76
N LEU A 37 41.29 -2.85 -8.02
CA LEU A 37 40.29 -1.88 -8.53
C LEU A 37 40.95 -0.60 -9.04
N GLU A 38 41.90 -0.04 -8.29
CA GLU A 38 42.64 1.17 -8.69
C GLU A 38 43.45 0.93 -9.96
N THR A 39 44.12 -0.21 -10.05
CA THR A 39 44.88 -0.63 -11.24
C THR A 39 43.95 -0.78 -12.45
N TYR A 40 42.78 -1.41 -12.26
CA TYR A 40 41.78 -1.56 -13.32
C TYR A 40 41.29 -0.19 -13.80
N ASN A 41 40.84 0.69 -12.89
CA ASN A 41 40.36 2.03 -13.22
C ASN A 41 41.42 2.88 -13.94
N ALA A 42 42.68 2.84 -13.48
CA ALA A 42 43.79 3.54 -14.15
C ALA A 42 43.99 3.05 -15.59
N GLY A 43 43.89 1.74 -15.82
CA GLY A 43 43.94 1.13 -17.16
C GLY A 43 42.81 1.60 -18.08
N ILE A 44 41.57 1.65 -17.56
CA ILE A 44 40.40 2.17 -18.29
C ILE A 44 40.62 3.63 -18.72
N VAL A 45 40.99 4.48 -17.78
CA VAL A 45 41.21 5.91 -18.03
C VAL A 45 42.32 6.14 -19.05
N ALA A 46 43.40 5.35 -18.98
CA ALA A 46 44.49 5.42 -19.95
C ALA A 46 44.03 5.03 -21.36
N ARG A 47 43.23 3.96 -21.51
CA ARG A 47 42.70 3.52 -22.81
C ARG A 47 41.69 4.51 -23.40
N ALA A 48 40.80 5.06 -22.57
CA ALA A 48 39.82 6.04 -23.02
C ALA A 48 40.46 7.35 -23.52
N ARG A 49 41.56 7.79 -22.91
CA ARG A 49 42.35 8.95 -23.39
C ARG A 49 42.98 8.72 -24.77
N LEU A 50 43.15 7.46 -25.19
CA LEU A 50 43.75 7.08 -26.47
C LEU A 50 42.71 6.77 -27.56
N GLN A 51 41.43 6.60 -27.22
CA GLN A 51 40.37 6.33 -28.20
C GLN A 51 39.92 7.62 -28.91
N LYS A 52 39.92 7.61 -30.25
CA LYS A 52 39.24 8.61 -31.08
C LYS A 52 37.73 8.33 -31.10
N PRO A 53 36.85 9.34 -31.29
CA PRO A 53 35.41 9.12 -31.40
C PRO A 53 35.14 8.09 -32.51
N SER A 54 34.50 6.99 -32.12
CA SER A 54 34.09 5.94 -33.06
C SER A 54 32.90 6.44 -33.89
N PRO A 55 32.76 6.02 -35.16
CA PRO A 55 31.57 6.32 -35.95
C PRO A 55 30.31 5.78 -35.26
N PRO A 56 29.12 6.37 -35.51
CA PRO A 56 27.88 5.91 -34.91
C PRO A 56 27.66 4.43 -35.23
N ALA A 57 27.40 3.62 -34.19
CA ALA A 57 27.12 2.21 -34.34
C ALA A 57 25.90 2.03 -35.26
N GLN A 58 25.99 1.12 -36.22
CA GLN A 58 24.82 0.74 -37.03
C GLN A 58 23.90 -0.15 -36.19
N PRO A 59 22.58 -0.03 -36.31
CA PRO A 59 21.65 -0.94 -35.65
C PRO A 59 21.91 -2.35 -36.20
N GLY A 60 22.44 -3.24 -35.36
CA GLY A 60 22.58 -4.65 -35.70
C GLY A 60 21.20 -5.32 -35.76
N ASP A 61 21.13 -6.46 -36.46
CA ASP A 61 19.91 -7.27 -36.52
C ASP A 61 19.52 -7.76 -35.11
N VAL A 62 18.23 -7.69 -34.79
CA VAL A 62 17.71 -8.27 -33.54
C VAL A 62 17.64 -9.79 -33.73
N PRO A 63 18.30 -10.58 -32.87
CA PRO A 63 18.21 -12.03 -32.95
C PRO A 63 16.79 -12.49 -32.60
N GLU A 64 16.32 -13.51 -33.32
CA GLU A 64 15.07 -14.21 -33.03
C GLU A 64 15.03 -14.66 -31.55
N PHE A 65 13.86 -14.54 -30.93
CA PHE A 65 13.67 -14.93 -29.53
C PHE A 65 13.87 -16.43 -29.31
N ARG A 66 14.69 -16.79 -28.32
CA ARG A 66 14.97 -18.18 -27.91
C ARG A 66 15.05 -18.26 -26.39
N ALA A 67 14.00 -18.77 -25.76
CA ALA A 67 13.92 -18.87 -24.29
C ALA A 67 15.04 -19.74 -23.68
N ASP A 68 15.50 -20.77 -24.41
CA ASP A 68 16.50 -21.72 -23.94
C ASP A 68 17.95 -21.22 -24.10
N ASP A 69 18.17 -20.13 -24.85
CA ASP A 69 19.51 -19.57 -25.02
C ASP A 69 20.01 -19.00 -23.68
N SER A 70 21.27 -19.30 -23.33
CA SER A 70 21.93 -18.61 -22.23
C SER A 70 22.09 -17.12 -22.58
N LEU A 71 21.67 -16.26 -21.65
CA LEU A 71 21.89 -14.82 -21.74
C LEU A 71 23.17 -14.39 -21.02
N LEU A 72 23.78 -15.28 -20.23
CA LEU A 72 25.07 -15.06 -19.59
C LEU A 72 26.19 -15.43 -20.55
N PHE A 73 27.19 -14.55 -20.64
CA PHE A 73 28.36 -14.69 -21.49
C PHE A 73 29.41 -15.58 -20.84
N GLU A 74 29.76 -16.67 -21.51
CA GLU A 74 30.90 -17.51 -21.18
C GLU A 74 32.16 -16.91 -21.80
N ALA A 75 33.14 -16.54 -20.99
CA ALA A 75 34.43 -16.07 -21.51
C ALA A 75 35.27 -17.26 -21.98
N GLU A 76 36.03 -17.09 -23.07
CA GLU A 76 37.08 -18.07 -23.39
C GLU A 76 38.08 -18.14 -22.21
N PRO A 77 38.55 -19.34 -21.82
CA PRO A 77 39.48 -19.53 -20.71
C PRO A 77 40.88 -19.00 -21.07
N THR A 78 41.03 -17.69 -21.15
CA THR A 78 42.34 -17.04 -21.36
C THR A 78 42.99 -16.80 -20.00
N HIS A 79 43.95 -17.66 -19.65
CA HIS A 79 45.00 -17.54 -18.61
C HIS A 79 44.88 -16.38 -17.58
N SER A 80 43.83 -16.34 -16.77
CA SER A 80 43.83 -15.70 -15.44
C SER A 80 42.67 -16.13 -14.54
N GLU A 81 42.08 -17.31 -14.77
CA GLU A 81 40.85 -17.74 -14.09
C GLU A 81 40.97 -17.99 -12.56
N ASP A 82 42.17 -17.87 -11.98
CA ASP A 82 42.40 -17.84 -10.53
C ASP A 82 42.55 -16.42 -9.96
N ARG A 83 41.63 -15.50 -10.31
CA ARG A 83 41.46 -14.26 -9.51
C ARG A 83 40.05 -14.16 -8.94
N PRO A 84 39.71 -14.96 -7.90
CA PRO A 84 38.46 -14.83 -7.15
C PRO A 84 38.33 -13.51 -6.35
N GLN A 85 39.11 -12.46 -6.67
CA GLN A 85 39.22 -11.26 -5.86
C GLN A 85 38.29 -10.11 -6.30
N LEU A 86 37.74 -10.07 -7.52
CA LEU A 86 36.89 -8.95 -7.96
C LEU A 86 35.61 -9.39 -8.68
N CYS A 87 34.68 -8.44 -8.84
CA CYS A 87 33.46 -8.63 -9.63
C CYS A 87 33.77 -9.01 -11.08
N SER A 88 33.24 -10.14 -11.56
CA SER A 88 33.35 -10.58 -12.96
C SER A 88 32.72 -9.59 -13.95
N ASN A 89 31.80 -8.75 -13.45
CA ASN A 89 31.08 -7.73 -14.20
C ASN A 89 31.59 -6.30 -13.95
N ILE A 90 32.86 -6.14 -13.55
CA ILE A 90 33.49 -4.81 -13.36
C ILE A 90 33.45 -3.92 -14.62
N HIS A 91 33.34 -4.53 -15.81
CA HIS A 91 33.16 -3.83 -17.08
C HIS A 91 31.82 -3.09 -17.20
N MET A 92 30.87 -3.35 -16.28
CA MET A 92 29.58 -2.67 -16.15
C MET A 92 29.61 -1.51 -15.13
N TYR A 93 30.78 -1.17 -14.59
CA TYR A 93 30.93 -0.06 -13.67
C TYR A 93 31.12 1.24 -14.46
N ALA A 94 30.47 2.31 -14.00
CA ALA A 94 30.64 3.64 -14.54
C ALA A 94 31.90 4.28 -13.96
N PHE A 95 32.98 4.29 -14.74
CA PHE A 95 34.23 4.97 -14.39
C PHE A 95 34.17 6.43 -14.85
N GLY A 96 34.91 7.34 -14.20
CA GLY A 96 35.03 8.70 -14.73
C GLY A 96 36.33 9.37 -14.32
N LEU A 97 36.58 10.54 -14.91
CA LEU A 97 37.86 11.24 -14.83
C LEU A 97 38.14 11.93 -13.48
N GLU A 98 37.12 12.13 -12.64
CA GLU A 98 37.24 12.75 -11.30
C GLU A 98 36.69 11.88 -10.15
N PRO A 99 37.23 12.04 -8.90
CA PRO A 99 36.79 11.31 -7.70
C PRO A 99 35.33 11.56 -7.31
N TYR A 100 34.70 10.53 -6.71
CA TYR A 100 33.26 10.44 -6.38
C TYR A 100 32.67 11.63 -5.59
N GLN A 101 33.46 12.29 -4.73
CA GLN A 101 32.96 13.27 -3.74
C GLN A 101 32.52 14.63 -4.33
N LYS A 102 32.64 14.87 -5.64
CA LYS A 102 32.33 16.17 -6.27
C LYS A 102 31.24 16.14 -7.35
N ARG A 103 30.55 15.01 -7.57
CA ARG A 103 29.55 14.90 -8.65
C ARG A 103 28.16 15.33 -8.19
N THR A 104 27.55 16.26 -8.92
CA THR A 104 26.10 16.53 -8.87
C THR A 104 25.35 15.60 -9.84
N PRO A 105 24.07 15.26 -9.60
CA PRO A 105 23.33 14.25 -10.38
C PRO A 105 23.08 14.59 -11.86
N ARG A 106 23.31 15.85 -12.28
CA ARG A 106 22.85 16.39 -13.57
C ARG A 106 23.85 16.29 -14.74
N PHE A 107 25.02 15.69 -14.58
CA PHE A 107 26.00 15.60 -15.67
C PHE A 107 26.47 14.15 -15.93
N GLN A 108 25.88 13.50 -16.95
CA GLN A 108 26.37 12.25 -17.55
C GLN A 108 27.57 12.46 -18.50
N GLU A 109 28.01 13.70 -18.73
CA GLU A 109 28.96 14.06 -19.81
C GLU A 109 30.42 13.59 -19.60
N ASN A 110 30.75 12.95 -18.47
CA ASN A 110 32.13 12.50 -18.15
C ASN A 110 32.23 11.04 -17.68
N VAL A 111 31.32 10.17 -18.13
CA VAL A 111 31.41 8.72 -17.86
C VAL A 111 32.21 8.03 -18.96
N ILE A 112 33.28 7.35 -18.58
CA ILE A 112 34.06 6.49 -19.46
C ILE A 112 33.56 5.05 -19.29
N THR A 113 33.05 4.47 -20.38
CA THR A 113 32.61 3.06 -20.41
C THR A 113 33.40 2.30 -21.47
N GLU A 114 34.05 1.19 -21.12
CA GLU A 114 34.67 0.29 -22.11
C GLU A 114 33.68 -0.67 -22.76
N HIS A 115 32.43 -0.66 -22.33
CA HIS A 115 31.44 -1.63 -22.75
C HIS A 115 31.06 -1.41 -24.23
N PRO A 116 31.52 -2.25 -25.18
CA PRO A 116 31.29 -2.03 -26.61
C PRO A 116 29.80 -2.10 -26.97
N GLY A 117 29.01 -2.84 -26.17
CA GLY A 117 27.57 -2.93 -26.32
C GLY A 117 26.78 -1.70 -25.83
N ASN A 118 27.40 -0.73 -25.14
CA ASN A 118 26.69 0.42 -24.59
C ASN A 118 26.30 1.42 -25.70
N ALA A 119 27.27 1.78 -26.55
CA ALA A 119 27.01 2.59 -27.74
C ALA A 119 26.16 1.83 -28.79
N ALA A 120 26.39 0.52 -28.93
CA ALA A 120 25.59 -0.32 -29.82
C ALA A 120 24.11 -0.40 -29.37
N TRP A 121 23.85 -0.52 -28.06
CA TRP A 121 22.48 -0.50 -27.52
C TRP A 121 21.81 0.86 -27.75
N ILE A 122 22.47 1.98 -27.47
CA ILE A 122 21.88 3.32 -27.69
C ILE A 122 21.44 3.50 -29.16
N ALA A 123 22.25 3.02 -30.11
CA ALA A 123 21.92 3.05 -31.53
C ALA A 123 20.78 2.06 -31.88
N ALA A 124 20.82 0.84 -31.35
CA ALA A 124 19.81 -0.20 -31.59
C ALA A 124 18.45 0.15 -30.97
N GLU A 125 18.42 0.67 -29.74
CA GLU A 125 17.21 1.12 -29.04
C GLU A 125 16.50 2.22 -29.83
N SER A 126 17.23 3.24 -30.27
CA SER A 126 16.68 4.34 -31.06
C SER A 126 16.05 3.89 -32.39
N PHE A 127 16.57 2.81 -32.99
CA PHE A 127 16.10 2.26 -34.26
C PHE A 127 14.94 1.27 -34.06
N HIS A 128 15.10 0.26 -33.21
CA HIS A 128 14.12 -0.82 -33.03
C HIS A 128 12.89 -0.40 -32.21
N LEU A 129 13.01 0.62 -31.36
CA LEU A 129 11.83 1.26 -30.77
C LEU A 129 10.95 1.92 -31.85
N ARG A 130 11.52 2.33 -33.00
CA ARG A 130 10.77 2.93 -34.12
C ARG A 130 10.13 1.91 -35.05
N ASP A 131 10.75 0.74 -35.23
CA ASP A 131 10.33 -0.32 -36.17
C ASP A 131 8.97 -0.94 -35.79
N GLY A 132 8.64 -1.05 -34.51
CA GLY A 132 7.31 -1.50 -34.06
C GLY A 132 6.96 -2.98 -34.36
N THR A 133 7.72 -3.65 -35.23
CA THR A 133 7.54 -5.04 -35.66
C THR A 133 8.19 -6.07 -34.73
N THR A 134 9.29 -5.71 -34.05
CA THR A 134 10.02 -6.58 -33.13
C THR A 134 9.24 -6.85 -31.84
N ASP A 135 9.23 -8.07 -31.33
CA ASP A 135 8.56 -8.38 -30.06
C ASP A 135 9.36 -7.91 -28.84
N LEU A 136 8.69 -7.69 -27.70
CA LEU A 136 9.37 -7.28 -26.46
C LEU A 136 10.45 -8.30 -26.01
N PRO A 137 10.21 -9.63 -26.00
CA PRO A 137 11.22 -10.60 -25.59
C PRO A 137 12.47 -10.59 -26.49
N GLU A 138 12.33 -10.31 -27.78
CA GLU A 138 13.47 -10.18 -28.71
C GLU A 138 14.36 -8.98 -28.33
N LEU A 139 13.75 -7.83 -28.02
CA LEU A 139 14.48 -6.63 -27.58
C LEU A 139 15.16 -6.84 -26.23
N VAL A 140 14.46 -7.46 -25.28
CA VAL A 140 15.00 -7.81 -23.95
C VAL A 140 16.18 -8.77 -24.12
N GLN A 141 16.03 -9.83 -24.93
CA GLN A 141 17.09 -10.78 -25.23
C GLN A 141 18.31 -10.10 -25.86
N HIS A 142 18.08 -9.25 -26.88
CA HIS A 142 19.15 -8.52 -27.56
C HIS A 142 19.93 -7.63 -26.59
N LYS A 143 19.21 -6.90 -25.73
CA LYS A 143 19.81 -6.06 -24.68
C LYS A 143 20.63 -6.89 -23.69
N CYS A 144 20.11 -8.02 -23.21
CA CYS A 144 20.83 -8.91 -22.30
C CYS A 144 22.11 -9.47 -22.94
N LYS A 145 22.06 -9.90 -24.21
CA LYS A 145 23.22 -10.41 -24.96
C LYS A 145 24.27 -9.31 -25.21
N LEU A 146 23.84 -8.08 -25.48
CA LEU A 146 24.76 -6.95 -25.63
C LEU A 146 25.52 -6.63 -24.34
N ALA A 147 24.89 -6.81 -23.17
CA ALA A 147 25.49 -6.54 -21.86
C ALA A 147 26.67 -7.46 -21.49
N ARG A 148 26.78 -8.64 -22.15
CA ARG A 148 27.84 -9.63 -21.92
C ARG A 148 28.09 -9.96 -20.44
N LEU A 149 27.03 -9.99 -19.63
CA LEU A 149 27.11 -10.31 -18.20
C LEU A 149 27.63 -11.73 -18.00
N ARG A 150 28.53 -11.90 -17.03
CA ARG A 150 29.16 -13.16 -16.69
C ARG A 150 28.66 -13.66 -15.33
N PRO A 151 28.63 -14.99 -15.09
CA PRO A 151 28.48 -15.51 -13.74
C PRO A 151 29.53 -14.89 -12.80
N CYS A 152 29.10 -14.39 -11.64
CA CYS A 152 29.97 -13.70 -10.70
C CYS A 152 30.14 -14.54 -9.43
N LYS A 153 31.39 -14.73 -8.99
CA LYS A 153 31.73 -15.47 -7.75
C LYS A 153 32.29 -14.56 -6.66
N TRP A 154 32.27 -13.24 -6.86
CA TRP A 154 32.78 -12.30 -5.87
C TRP A 154 31.89 -12.30 -4.63
N ARG A 155 32.49 -12.29 -3.43
CA ARG A 155 31.79 -12.49 -2.15
C ARG A 155 30.60 -11.55 -1.98
N PHE A 156 30.78 -10.26 -2.23
CA PHE A 156 29.72 -9.27 -2.06
C PHE A 156 28.55 -9.45 -3.03
N CYS A 157 28.83 -9.86 -4.27
CA CYS A 157 27.77 -10.14 -5.24
C CYS A 157 27.05 -11.44 -4.89
N THR A 158 27.79 -12.47 -4.46
CA THR A 158 27.25 -13.80 -4.17
C THR A 158 26.34 -13.80 -2.95
N GLU A 159 26.68 -13.01 -1.93
CA GLU A 159 25.83 -12.80 -0.75
C GLU A 159 24.47 -12.20 -1.14
N GLU A 160 24.46 -11.11 -1.90
CA GLU A 160 23.22 -10.48 -2.34
C GLU A 160 22.46 -11.36 -3.34
N TRP A 161 23.17 -12.07 -4.22
CA TRP A 161 22.58 -13.04 -5.13
C TRP A 161 21.77 -14.10 -4.37
N LYS A 162 22.31 -14.68 -3.29
CA LYS A 162 21.61 -15.68 -2.47
C LYS A 162 20.37 -15.11 -1.79
N ARG A 163 20.38 -13.83 -1.41
CA ARG A 163 19.23 -13.16 -0.81
C ARG A 163 18.16 -12.88 -1.88
N LEU A 164 18.56 -12.41 -3.06
CA LEU A 164 17.68 -12.09 -4.17
C LEU A 164 17.05 -13.34 -4.82
N ASP A 165 17.79 -14.43 -4.96
CA ASP A 165 17.29 -15.68 -5.55
C ASP A 165 16.08 -16.24 -4.80
N ARG A 166 16.00 -15.99 -3.49
CA ARG A 166 14.84 -16.40 -2.68
C ARG A 166 13.58 -15.59 -2.96
N VAL A 167 13.70 -14.36 -3.45
CA VAL A 167 12.58 -13.40 -3.50
C VAL A 167 12.21 -12.93 -4.90
N ILE A 168 13.13 -12.97 -5.87
CA ILE A 168 12.85 -12.59 -7.26
C ILE A 168 11.75 -13.53 -7.80
N PRO A 169 10.73 -12.97 -8.49
CA PRO A 169 9.65 -13.75 -9.10
C PRO A 169 10.17 -14.90 -9.96
N LYS A 170 9.38 -15.96 -10.07
CA LYS A 170 9.68 -17.05 -11.02
C LYS A 170 9.55 -16.56 -12.46
N CYS A 171 10.34 -17.16 -13.34
CA CYS A 171 10.27 -16.94 -14.78
C CYS A 171 10.42 -18.30 -15.47
N ASP A 172 9.52 -19.22 -15.18
CA ASP A 172 9.62 -20.62 -15.61
C ASP A 172 9.60 -20.77 -17.14
N ARG A 173 8.99 -19.80 -17.85
CA ARG A 173 8.97 -19.77 -19.32
C ARG A 173 10.21 -19.12 -19.93
N TRP A 174 11.03 -18.43 -19.13
CA TRP A 174 12.31 -17.87 -19.56
C TRP A 174 13.35 -17.85 -18.43
N PRO A 175 13.82 -19.03 -17.95
CA PRO A 175 14.71 -19.11 -16.79
C PRO A 175 16.03 -18.36 -16.98
N SER A 176 16.58 -18.36 -18.21
CA SER A 176 17.83 -17.66 -18.53
C SER A 176 17.74 -16.14 -18.34
N PHE A 177 16.55 -15.55 -18.50
CA PHE A 177 16.30 -14.14 -18.19
C PHE A 177 16.30 -13.87 -16.69
N ARG A 178 15.65 -14.72 -15.89
CA ARG A 178 15.70 -14.61 -14.43
C ARG A 178 17.13 -14.70 -13.91
N ASP A 179 17.92 -15.66 -14.41
CA ASP A 179 19.32 -15.83 -14.01
C ASP A 179 20.17 -14.63 -14.40
N TRP A 180 19.93 -14.05 -15.59
CA TRP A 180 20.57 -12.82 -16.03
C TRP A 180 20.23 -11.65 -15.09
N VAL A 181 18.95 -11.48 -14.73
CA VAL A 181 18.49 -10.41 -13.82
C VAL A 181 19.08 -10.61 -12.43
N LEU A 182 19.20 -11.83 -11.92
CA LEU A 182 19.86 -12.10 -10.64
C LEU A 182 21.30 -11.58 -10.61
N VAL A 183 22.06 -11.78 -11.69
CA VAL A 183 23.42 -11.22 -11.82
C VAL A 183 23.38 -9.70 -11.95
N ALA A 184 22.49 -9.17 -12.80
CA ALA A 184 22.33 -7.74 -13.05
C ALA A 184 21.82 -6.96 -11.82
N ALA A 185 21.09 -7.61 -10.91
CA ALA A 185 20.56 -7.01 -9.69
C ALA A 185 21.53 -7.16 -8.50
N SER A 186 22.33 -8.23 -8.44
CA SER A 186 23.30 -8.46 -7.35
C SER A 186 24.64 -7.75 -7.55
N CYS A 187 25.17 -7.73 -8.77
CA CYS A 187 26.47 -7.10 -9.07
C CYS A 187 26.54 -5.59 -8.79
N PRO A 188 25.46 -4.80 -8.97
CA PRO A 188 25.43 -3.39 -8.59
C PRO A 188 25.70 -3.11 -7.10
N PHE A 189 25.34 -4.02 -6.18
CA PHE A 189 25.67 -3.87 -4.76
C PHE A 189 27.18 -3.98 -4.53
N GLY A 190 27.83 -4.90 -5.25
CA GLY A 190 29.29 -4.98 -5.27
C GLY A 190 29.93 -3.69 -5.83
N ALA A 191 29.33 -3.10 -6.86
CA ALA A 191 29.81 -1.82 -7.42
C ALA A 191 29.74 -0.70 -6.38
N GLU A 192 28.62 -0.59 -5.68
CA GLU A 192 28.40 0.41 -4.63
C GLU A 192 29.36 0.23 -3.46
N LYS A 193 29.57 -1.01 -2.99
CA LYS A 193 30.60 -1.33 -1.98
C LYS A 193 32.00 -0.95 -2.44
N ALA A 194 32.27 -1.02 -3.74
CA ALA A 194 33.53 -0.58 -4.34
C ALA A 194 33.60 0.93 -4.64
N GLY A 195 32.53 1.70 -4.39
CA GLY A 195 32.48 3.15 -4.63
C GLY A 195 32.22 3.54 -6.09
N PHE A 196 31.64 2.62 -6.89
CA PHE A 196 31.30 2.86 -8.30
C PHE A 196 29.78 2.76 -8.53
N GLN A 197 29.31 3.43 -9.59
CA GLN A 197 27.94 3.30 -10.07
C GLN A 197 27.82 2.19 -11.10
N TRP A 198 26.64 1.60 -11.23
CA TRP A 198 26.30 0.67 -12.31
C TRP A 198 25.85 1.44 -13.57
N LEU A 199 26.07 0.88 -14.76
CA LEU A 199 25.61 1.51 -16.01
C LEU A 199 24.08 1.59 -16.08
N ALA A 200 23.56 2.81 -16.24
CA ALA A 200 22.12 3.08 -16.34
C ALA A 200 21.43 2.41 -17.54
N ASN A 201 22.15 2.11 -18.62
CA ASN A 201 21.56 1.45 -19.79
C ASN A 201 21.27 -0.04 -19.57
N PHE A 202 21.76 -0.62 -18.47
CA PHE A 202 21.51 -2.01 -18.08
C PHE A 202 20.99 -2.10 -16.65
N SER A 203 20.24 -1.09 -16.22
CA SER A 203 19.47 -1.05 -14.97
C SER A 203 17.99 -1.33 -15.25
N ALA A 204 17.22 -1.64 -14.20
CA ALA A 204 15.79 -1.91 -14.30
C ALA A 204 15.03 -0.78 -14.98
N SER A 205 15.37 0.49 -14.70
CA SER A 205 14.74 1.67 -15.32
C SER A 205 14.79 1.64 -16.85
N SER A 206 15.92 1.18 -17.41
CA SER A 206 16.09 1.08 -18.87
C SER A 206 15.30 -0.08 -19.49
N PHE A 207 15.02 -1.15 -18.74
CA PHE A 207 14.13 -2.23 -19.19
C PHE A 207 12.67 -1.83 -19.04
N GLN A 208 12.33 -1.09 -17.98
CA GLN A 208 11.01 -0.51 -17.78
C GLN A 208 10.63 0.43 -18.94
N HIS A 209 11.57 1.26 -19.40
CA HIS A 209 11.39 2.13 -20.57
C HIS A 209 11.01 1.33 -21.84
N LEU A 210 11.64 0.17 -22.07
CA LEU A 210 11.29 -0.70 -23.19
C LEU A 210 9.86 -1.24 -23.10
N VAL A 211 9.45 -1.67 -21.90
CA VAL A 211 8.07 -2.14 -21.65
C VAL A 211 7.09 -1.02 -21.97
N GLU A 212 7.34 0.18 -21.45
CA GLU A 212 6.46 1.35 -21.66
C GLU A 212 6.33 1.74 -23.12
N GLU A 213 7.44 1.79 -23.87
CA GLU A 213 7.40 2.11 -25.30
C GLU A 213 6.67 1.05 -26.13
N LYS A 214 6.83 -0.25 -25.79
CA LYS A 214 6.09 -1.31 -26.47
C LYS A 214 4.60 -1.26 -26.16
N CYS A 215 4.22 -0.95 -24.92
CA CYS A 215 2.82 -0.74 -24.55
C CYS A 215 2.16 0.39 -25.35
N ARG A 216 2.91 1.45 -25.73
CA ARG A 216 2.40 2.57 -26.54
C ARG A 216 2.19 2.23 -28.02
N ARG A 217 2.81 1.17 -28.54
CA ARG A 217 2.88 0.88 -29.98
C ARG A 217 2.26 -0.47 -30.33
N SER A 218 3.02 -1.54 -30.13
CA SER A 218 2.63 -2.92 -30.38
C SER A 218 3.27 -3.77 -29.29
N PHE A 219 2.42 -4.37 -28.48
CA PHE A 219 2.81 -5.35 -27.48
C PHE A 219 2.31 -6.69 -28.01
N THR A 220 3.19 -7.48 -28.63
CA THR A 220 2.95 -8.77 -29.29
C THR A 220 3.81 -9.87 -28.67
N GLY A 221 3.47 -11.14 -28.91
CA GLY A 221 4.14 -12.31 -28.31
C GLY A 221 3.27 -13.09 -27.30
N ASP A 222 3.83 -14.21 -26.82
CA ASP A 222 3.21 -15.13 -25.84
C ASP A 222 2.92 -14.41 -24.51
N SER A 223 1.65 -14.43 -24.10
CA SER A 223 1.18 -13.69 -22.92
C SER A 223 1.86 -14.12 -21.60
N ASP A 224 2.22 -15.40 -21.45
CA ASP A 224 2.82 -15.93 -20.22
C ASP A 224 4.28 -15.49 -20.10
N ILE A 225 5.05 -15.61 -21.19
CA ILE A 225 6.43 -15.08 -21.26
C ILE A 225 6.43 -13.58 -20.99
N LEU A 226 5.52 -12.84 -21.62
CA LEU A 226 5.43 -11.39 -21.45
C LEU A 226 5.10 -11.00 -20.01
N PHE A 227 4.13 -11.68 -19.38
CA PHE A 227 3.75 -11.40 -17.99
C PHE A 227 4.93 -11.63 -17.04
N GLN A 228 5.57 -12.80 -17.11
CA GLN A 228 6.71 -13.14 -16.24
C GLN A 228 7.91 -12.21 -16.48
N THR A 229 8.18 -11.84 -17.74
CA THR A 229 9.25 -10.90 -18.10
C THR A 229 9.00 -9.53 -17.47
N CYS A 230 7.79 -8.98 -17.66
CA CYS A 230 7.43 -7.72 -17.04
C CYS A 230 7.50 -7.83 -15.51
N GLU A 231 7.01 -8.93 -14.91
CA GLU A 231 6.94 -9.08 -13.45
C GLU A 231 8.32 -9.03 -12.82
N VAL A 232 9.30 -9.72 -13.43
CA VAL A 232 10.70 -9.66 -13.02
C VAL A 232 11.28 -8.24 -13.19
N ILE A 233 11.03 -7.56 -14.31
CA ILE A 233 11.49 -6.18 -14.55
C ILE A 233 10.92 -5.22 -13.51
N TYR A 234 9.61 -5.30 -13.24
CA TYR A 234 8.93 -4.47 -12.26
C TYR A 234 9.43 -4.73 -10.84
N PHE A 235 9.61 -6.01 -10.46
CA PHE A 235 10.22 -6.35 -9.17
C PHE A 235 11.63 -5.79 -9.05
N TRP A 236 12.45 -5.93 -10.10
CA TRP A 236 13.80 -5.38 -10.13
C TRP A 236 13.81 -3.85 -9.98
N GLY A 237 12.91 -3.15 -10.67
CA GLY A 237 12.77 -1.69 -10.58
C GLY A 237 12.30 -1.23 -9.21
N VAL A 238 11.17 -1.74 -8.73
CA VAL A 238 10.51 -1.24 -7.51
C VAL A 238 11.16 -1.78 -6.23
N HIS A 239 11.42 -3.09 -6.16
CA HIS A 239 11.86 -3.74 -4.91
C HIS A 239 13.36 -3.76 -4.71
N ILE A 240 14.15 -3.64 -5.80
CA ILE A 240 15.61 -3.68 -5.72
C ILE A 240 16.19 -2.29 -5.99
N GLU A 241 15.99 -1.71 -7.17
CA GLU A 241 16.61 -0.41 -7.52
C GLU A 241 15.95 0.78 -6.83
N GLY A 242 14.62 0.84 -6.78
CA GLY A 242 13.86 1.90 -6.11
C GLY A 242 14.30 2.08 -4.65
N ARG A 243 14.47 0.98 -3.91
CA ARG A 243 15.00 1.01 -2.53
C ARG A 243 16.44 1.50 -2.42
N ARG A 244 17.28 1.29 -3.45
CA ARG A 244 18.67 1.76 -3.46
C ARG A 244 18.76 3.27 -3.67
N TYR A 245 17.90 3.83 -4.52
CA TYR A 245 17.93 5.26 -4.88
C TYR A 245 17.09 6.13 -3.94
N PHE A 246 15.97 5.64 -3.41
CA PHE A 246 15.07 6.37 -2.53
C PHE A 246 15.20 5.86 -1.09
N ARG A 247 16.14 6.45 -0.33
CA ARG A 247 16.38 6.17 1.11
C ARG A 247 15.50 7.02 2.05
N SER A 248 14.30 7.45 1.66
CA SER A 248 13.44 8.16 2.62
C SER A 248 12.92 7.17 3.66
N LYS A 249 13.40 7.33 4.90
CA LYS A 249 12.97 6.54 6.07
C LYS A 249 11.49 6.76 6.44
N GLU A 250 10.84 7.74 5.82
CA GLU A 250 9.59 8.30 6.32
C GLU A 250 8.34 7.71 5.66
N ASP A 251 8.48 7.02 4.52
CA ASP A 251 7.34 6.33 3.93
C ASP A 251 7.79 5.16 3.02
N PRO A 252 7.58 3.88 3.43
CA PRO A 252 7.87 2.72 2.59
C PRO A 252 6.97 2.63 1.34
N TYR A 253 6.00 3.52 1.17
CA TYR A 253 5.05 3.57 0.06
C TYR A 253 5.33 4.65 -0.99
N VAL A 254 6.38 5.47 -0.86
CA VAL A 254 6.70 6.46 -1.91
C VAL A 254 7.06 5.71 -3.19
N ASN A 255 6.18 5.83 -4.18
CA ASN A 255 6.35 5.30 -5.51
C ASN A 255 7.64 5.92 -6.07
N SER A 256 8.65 5.09 -6.30
CA SER A 256 10.02 5.53 -6.65
C SER A 256 10.11 6.08 -8.09
N GLY A 257 9.01 6.56 -8.67
CA GLY A 257 8.92 6.97 -10.07
C GLY A 257 9.00 5.80 -11.06
N TYR A 258 9.08 4.55 -10.59
CA TYR A 258 9.05 3.33 -11.41
C TYR A 258 7.58 2.95 -11.74
N GLY A 259 6.82 3.88 -12.32
CA GLY A 259 5.36 3.85 -12.41
C GLY A 259 4.74 3.14 -13.62
N GLY A 260 5.46 2.33 -14.39
CA GLY A 260 4.90 1.82 -15.66
C GLY A 260 3.87 0.68 -15.54
N TRP A 261 3.79 -0.04 -14.42
CA TRP A 261 2.75 -1.05 -14.20
C TRP A 261 1.45 -0.47 -13.61
N VAL A 262 1.57 0.55 -12.76
CA VAL A 262 0.46 1.10 -11.97
C VAL A 262 -0.61 1.79 -12.85
N ASP A 263 -0.23 2.29 -14.03
CA ASP A 263 -1.15 2.93 -15.00
C ASP A 263 -1.92 1.94 -15.92
N SER A 264 -1.96 0.63 -15.62
CA SER A 264 -2.61 -0.37 -16.49
C SER A 264 -2.10 -0.39 -17.95
N ARG A 265 -0.86 0.05 -18.19
CA ARG A 265 -0.29 0.14 -19.54
C ARG A 265 -0.05 -1.24 -20.16
N ILE A 266 0.13 -2.28 -19.35
CA ILE A 266 0.29 -3.64 -19.83
C ILE A 266 -1.07 -4.15 -20.35
N PRO A 267 -1.16 -4.61 -21.61
CA PRO A 267 -2.44 -5.04 -22.16
C PRO A 267 -3.09 -6.20 -21.39
N LYS A 268 -4.41 -6.14 -21.19
CA LYS A 268 -5.18 -7.18 -20.49
C LYS A 268 -5.04 -8.58 -21.10
N ARG A 269 -4.69 -8.71 -22.40
CA ARG A 269 -4.35 -10.01 -23.02
C ARG A 269 -3.15 -10.71 -22.36
N VAL A 270 -2.29 -9.95 -21.66
CA VAL A 270 -1.08 -10.41 -20.97
C VAL A 270 -1.39 -10.67 -19.50
N THR A 271 -2.07 -9.75 -18.82
CA THR A 271 -2.30 -9.85 -17.36
C THR A 271 -3.47 -10.77 -17.00
N VAL A 272 -4.58 -10.76 -17.76
CA VAL A 272 -5.78 -11.56 -17.46
C VAL A 272 -5.52 -13.08 -17.41
N PRO A 273 -4.74 -13.69 -18.35
CA PRO A 273 -4.41 -15.11 -18.24
C PRO A 273 -3.69 -15.49 -16.95
N ALA A 274 -2.70 -14.68 -16.52
CA ALA A 274 -1.96 -14.92 -15.27
C ALA A 274 -2.86 -14.78 -14.04
N VAL A 275 -3.70 -13.74 -13.99
CA VAL A 275 -4.70 -13.55 -12.92
C VAL A 275 -5.68 -14.74 -12.88
N LYS A 276 -6.17 -15.20 -14.03
CA LYS A 276 -7.08 -16.35 -14.13
C LYS A 276 -6.42 -17.63 -13.61
N ALA A 277 -5.16 -17.86 -13.96
CA ALA A 277 -4.39 -19.01 -13.47
C ALA A 277 -4.22 -18.95 -11.94
N ALA A 278 -3.87 -17.79 -11.39
CA ALA A 278 -3.76 -17.58 -9.94
C ALA A 278 -5.09 -17.82 -9.21
N VAL A 279 -6.20 -17.29 -9.73
CA VAL A 279 -7.54 -17.51 -9.16
C VAL A 279 -7.94 -18.99 -9.21
N GLN A 280 -7.66 -19.68 -10.31
CA GLN A 280 -7.92 -21.12 -10.42
C GLN A 280 -7.07 -21.91 -9.42
N LYS A 281 -5.81 -21.54 -9.24
CA LYS A 281 -4.92 -22.16 -8.26
C LYS A 281 -5.39 -21.92 -6.83
N ALA A 282 -5.82 -20.69 -6.51
CA ALA A 282 -6.41 -20.35 -5.22
C ALA A 282 -7.62 -21.25 -4.89
N ARG A 283 -8.48 -21.54 -5.88
CA ARG A 283 -9.61 -22.47 -5.71
C ARG A 283 -9.16 -23.90 -5.45
N GLN A 284 -8.13 -24.38 -6.15
CA GLN A 284 -7.56 -25.71 -5.93
C GLN A 284 -6.97 -25.86 -4.51
N LEU A 285 -6.42 -24.77 -3.97
CA LEU A 285 -5.90 -24.68 -2.62
C LEU A 285 -6.97 -24.35 -1.56
N SER A 286 -8.25 -24.29 -1.94
CA SER A 286 -9.39 -23.94 -1.08
C SER A 286 -9.24 -22.60 -0.34
N VAL A 287 -8.55 -21.65 -0.96
CA VAL A 287 -8.47 -20.27 -0.47
C VAL A 287 -9.81 -19.56 -0.71
N CYS A 288 -10.33 -18.90 0.32
CA CYS A 288 -11.60 -18.18 0.25
C CYS A 288 -11.58 -17.12 -0.87
N GLN A 289 -12.43 -17.32 -1.88
CA GLN A 289 -12.49 -16.44 -3.04
C GLN A 289 -12.90 -15.01 -2.67
N LYS A 290 -13.90 -14.84 -1.80
CA LYS A 290 -14.33 -13.51 -1.33
C LYS A 290 -13.18 -12.74 -0.67
N ARG A 291 -12.38 -13.42 0.17
CA ARG A 291 -11.26 -12.77 0.89
C ARG A 291 -10.11 -12.41 -0.04
N LEU A 292 -9.82 -13.24 -1.04
CA LEU A 292 -8.81 -12.90 -2.05
C LEU A 292 -9.26 -11.69 -2.90
N TRP A 293 -10.49 -11.74 -3.41
CA TRP A 293 -11.04 -10.67 -4.25
C TRP A 293 -11.24 -9.34 -3.51
N SER A 294 -11.48 -9.38 -2.18
CA SER A 294 -11.55 -8.17 -1.39
C SER A 294 -10.20 -7.44 -1.24
N LEU A 295 -9.07 -8.09 -1.53
CA LEU A 295 -7.76 -7.44 -1.49
C LEU A 295 -7.49 -6.56 -2.73
N ALA A 296 -8.06 -6.90 -3.89
CA ALA A 296 -7.73 -6.24 -5.16
C ALA A 296 -7.94 -4.71 -5.11
N PRO A 297 -9.08 -4.16 -4.65
CA PRO A 297 -9.27 -2.70 -4.63
C PRO A 297 -8.30 -1.93 -3.72
N SER A 298 -7.62 -2.63 -2.82
CA SER A 298 -6.65 -2.06 -1.87
C SER A 298 -5.21 -2.38 -2.26
N ALA A 299 -5.00 -3.21 -3.28
CA ALA A 299 -3.70 -3.56 -3.80
C ALA A 299 -3.26 -2.55 -4.87
N GLU A 300 -1.95 -2.29 -4.98
CA GLU A 300 -1.39 -1.29 -5.90
C GLU A 300 -1.72 -1.61 -7.37
N ARG A 301 -1.56 -2.88 -7.78
CA ARG A 301 -1.85 -3.34 -9.15
C ARG A 301 -3.21 -4.05 -9.26
N GLY A 302 -4.13 -3.81 -8.33
CA GLY A 302 -5.45 -4.45 -8.36
C GLY A 302 -5.39 -5.98 -8.27
N GLU A 303 -6.19 -6.64 -9.11
CA GLU A 303 -6.21 -8.10 -9.26
C GLU A 303 -4.90 -8.68 -9.82
N GLU A 304 -4.04 -7.84 -10.41
CA GLU A 304 -2.76 -8.27 -11.00
C GLU A 304 -1.71 -8.62 -9.93
N GLU A 305 -2.00 -8.40 -8.64
CA GLU A 305 -1.20 -8.92 -7.52
C GLU A 305 -1.50 -10.38 -7.17
N PHE A 306 -2.59 -10.97 -7.66
CA PHE A 306 -2.97 -12.34 -7.29
C PHE A 306 -1.89 -13.39 -7.60
N PRO A 307 -1.20 -13.36 -8.76
CA PRO A 307 -0.09 -14.29 -9.01
C PRO A 307 0.98 -14.25 -7.91
N ALA A 308 1.43 -13.06 -7.51
CA ALA A 308 2.42 -12.89 -6.45
C ALA A 308 1.92 -13.34 -5.06
N LEU A 309 0.64 -13.11 -4.74
CA LEU A 309 0.05 -13.57 -3.49
C LEU A 309 -0.08 -15.10 -3.45
N ILE A 310 -0.53 -15.72 -4.55
CA ILE A 310 -0.67 -17.18 -4.63
C ILE A 310 0.69 -17.87 -4.66
N GLU A 311 1.71 -17.24 -5.24
CA GLU A 311 3.08 -17.76 -5.19
C GLU A 311 3.58 -17.91 -3.74
N VAL A 312 3.22 -17.01 -2.82
CA VAL A 312 3.56 -17.15 -1.39
C VAL A 312 2.88 -18.39 -0.79
N VAL A 313 1.62 -18.65 -1.14
CA VAL A 313 0.92 -19.87 -0.70
C VAL A 313 1.61 -21.12 -1.24
N GLU A 314 2.02 -21.12 -2.51
CA GLU A 314 2.69 -22.26 -3.15
C GLU A 314 4.08 -22.53 -2.58
N ARG A 315 4.80 -21.48 -2.16
CA ARG A 315 6.14 -21.59 -1.57
C ARG A 315 6.10 -21.92 -0.08
N SER A 316 4.95 -21.74 0.59
CA SER A 316 4.77 -22.08 1.99
C SER A 316 5.06 -23.58 2.23
N PRO A 317 5.70 -23.96 3.35
CA PRO A 317 6.00 -25.36 3.66
C PRO A 317 4.77 -26.28 3.67
N VAL A 318 3.61 -25.74 4.06
CA VAL A 318 2.35 -26.50 4.15
C VAL A 318 1.21 -25.68 3.53
N PRO A 319 1.09 -25.63 2.18
CA PRO A 319 0.08 -24.81 1.49
C PRO A 319 -1.36 -25.13 1.91
N ALA A 320 -1.61 -26.38 2.35
CA ALA A 320 -2.91 -26.83 2.84
C ALA A 320 -3.39 -26.07 4.10
N GLN A 321 -2.53 -25.37 4.84
CA GLN A 321 -2.95 -24.58 6.00
C GLN A 321 -3.78 -23.34 5.62
N PHE A 322 -3.65 -22.88 4.37
CA PHE A 322 -4.51 -21.82 3.82
C PHE A 322 -5.91 -22.31 3.42
N SER A 323 -6.12 -23.64 3.39
CA SER A 323 -7.42 -24.24 3.16
C SER A 323 -8.30 -24.09 4.41
N GLN A 324 -9.51 -23.60 4.23
CA GLN A 324 -10.51 -23.51 5.29
C GLN A 324 -11.73 -24.37 4.96
N GLU A 325 -12.20 -25.15 5.93
CA GLU A 325 -13.42 -25.95 5.76
C GLU A 325 -14.62 -25.06 5.43
N GLY A 326 -15.49 -25.50 4.52
CA GLY A 326 -16.69 -24.75 4.11
C GLY A 326 -16.46 -23.63 3.08
N HIS A 327 -15.21 -23.35 2.68
CA HIS A 327 -14.93 -22.29 1.70
C HIS A 327 -14.97 -22.71 0.23
N SER A 328 -15.22 -23.98 -0.07
CA SER A 328 -15.34 -24.50 -1.44
C SER A 328 -16.52 -23.90 -2.22
N GLN A 329 -17.53 -23.37 -1.53
CA GLN A 329 -18.71 -22.74 -2.11
C GLN A 329 -18.64 -21.20 -2.15
N CYS A 330 -17.56 -20.59 -1.62
CA CYS A 330 -17.42 -19.14 -1.64
C CYS A 330 -17.24 -18.62 -3.08
N THR A 331 -17.94 -17.53 -3.40
CA THR A 331 -17.77 -16.81 -4.66
C THR A 331 -16.84 -15.62 -4.45
N SER A 332 -16.55 -14.85 -5.51
CA SER A 332 -15.82 -13.59 -5.40
C SER A 332 -16.55 -12.54 -4.56
N ASP A 333 -17.88 -12.67 -4.40
CA ASP A 333 -18.69 -11.69 -3.69
C ASP A 333 -19.33 -12.21 -2.39
N TYR A 334 -19.41 -13.52 -2.19
CA TYR A 334 -20.10 -14.11 -1.05
C TYR A 334 -19.24 -15.13 -0.30
N CYS A 335 -19.27 -15.06 1.03
CA CYS A 335 -18.66 -16.03 1.94
C CYS A 335 -19.58 -16.26 3.14
N GLN A 336 -20.24 -17.42 3.17
CA GLN A 336 -21.21 -17.78 4.22
C GLN A 336 -20.64 -17.62 5.64
N LEU A 337 -19.40 -18.08 5.87
CA LEU A 337 -18.73 -18.00 7.17
C LEU A 337 -18.44 -16.56 7.63
N ALA A 338 -18.40 -15.59 6.71
CA ALA A 338 -18.25 -14.18 7.05
C ALA A 338 -19.58 -13.56 7.54
N ASP A 339 -20.71 -14.12 7.13
CA ASP A 339 -22.07 -13.65 7.44
C ASP A 339 -22.73 -14.44 8.58
N GLU A 340 -22.00 -15.37 9.22
CA GLU A 340 -22.54 -16.15 10.33
C GLU A 340 -22.89 -15.27 11.54
N ASN A 341 -24.08 -15.50 12.11
CA ASN A 341 -24.50 -14.80 13.31
C ASN A 341 -23.73 -15.31 14.54
N THR A 342 -22.67 -14.60 14.88
CA THR A 342 -21.75 -14.96 15.98
C THR A 342 -22.39 -14.92 17.36
N THR A 343 -23.56 -14.28 17.53
CA THR A 343 -24.27 -14.23 18.83
C THR A 343 -24.81 -15.60 19.25
N LEU A 344 -24.95 -16.54 18.31
CA LEU A 344 -25.43 -17.90 18.57
C LEU A 344 -24.31 -18.92 18.80
N LYS A 345 -23.04 -18.52 18.68
CA LYS A 345 -21.91 -19.43 18.83
C LYS A 345 -21.70 -19.76 20.31
N LYS A 346 -21.44 -21.03 20.64
CA LYS A 346 -21.01 -21.42 21.98
C LYS A 346 -19.63 -20.87 22.27
N GLN A 347 -19.37 -20.54 23.53
CA GLN A 347 -18.07 -20.01 23.90
C GLN A 347 -16.98 -21.08 23.78
N LEU A 348 -15.83 -20.69 23.25
CA LEU A 348 -14.68 -21.53 23.00
C LEU A 348 -14.14 -22.11 24.31
N HIS A 349 -13.74 -23.38 24.25
CA HIS A 349 -13.00 -24.03 25.32
C HIS A 349 -11.56 -24.28 24.88
N LYS A 350 -10.61 -24.00 25.78
CA LYS A 350 -9.20 -24.38 25.63
C LYS A 350 -8.87 -25.66 26.42
N CYS A 351 -9.83 -26.20 27.17
CA CYS A 351 -9.74 -27.49 27.85
C CYS A 351 -10.45 -28.60 27.04
N THR A 352 -10.04 -29.85 27.29
CA THR A 352 -10.64 -31.04 26.67
C THR A 352 -12.00 -31.41 27.28
N GLU A 353 -12.22 -31.12 28.58
CA GLU A 353 -13.47 -31.41 29.29
C GLU A 353 -14.40 -30.19 29.31
N SER A 354 -14.98 -29.84 28.15
CA SER A 354 -15.83 -28.65 28.00
C SER A 354 -17.05 -28.65 28.92
N GLU A 355 -17.67 -29.82 29.15
CA GLU A 355 -18.89 -29.96 29.98
C GLU A 355 -18.66 -29.67 31.47
N ARG A 356 -17.42 -29.82 31.94
CA ARG A 356 -17.04 -29.60 33.34
C ARG A 356 -16.31 -28.28 33.56
N CYS A 357 -16.10 -27.50 32.50
CA CYS A 357 -15.43 -26.22 32.59
C CYS A 357 -16.28 -25.24 33.41
N GLN A 358 -15.71 -24.73 34.50
CA GLN A 358 -16.36 -23.74 35.35
C GLN A 358 -16.53 -22.40 34.62
N LEU A 359 -17.56 -21.66 35.00
CA LEU A 359 -17.79 -20.29 34.54
C LEU A 359 -17.32 -19.30 35.60
N VAL A 360 -16.60 -18.28 35.16
CA VAL A 360 -16.12 -17.18 36.01
C VAL A 360 -17.06 -15.98 35.82
N PRO A 361 -17.75 -15.51 36.88
CA PRO A 361 -18.59 -14.32 36.82
C PRO A 361 -17.78 -13.04 37.01
N PHE A 362 -18.15 -11.99 36.28
CA PHE A 362 -17.61 -10.64 36.38
C PHE A 362 -18.63 -9.67 36.99
N PRO A 363 -18.23 -8.79 37.93
CA PRO A 363 -19.15 -7.86 38.59
C PRO A 363 -19.61 -6.74 37.65
N LEU A 364 -20.76 -6.93 37.00
CA LEU A 364 -21.32 -6.01 36.00
C LEU A 364 -21.61 -4.60 36.54
N HIS A 365 -21.99 -4.48 37.82
CA HIS A 365 -22.24 -3.18 38.44
C HIS A 365 -20.97 -2.33 38.53
N GLU A 366 -19.83 -2.95 38.86
CA GLU A 366 -18.54 -2.25 38.89
C GLU A 366 -18.13 -1.81 37.48
N LEU A 367 -18.34 -2.68 36.48
CA LEU A 367 -18.06 -2.37 35.08
C LEU A 367 -18.90 -1.19 34.56
N ASN A 368 -20.21 -1.20 34.84
CA ASN A 368 -21.11 -0.12 34.47
C ASN A 368 -20.66 1.21 35.12
N ASN A 369 -20.34 1.18 36.41
CA ASN A 369 -19.88 2.37 37.12
C ASN A 369 -18.54 2.87 36.58
N ALA A 370 -17.59 1.98 36.26
CA ALA A 370 -16.33 2.37 35.66
C ALA A 370 -16.53 3.09 34.32
N ALA A 371 -17.35 2.52 33.43
CA ALA A 371 -17.65 3.13 32.13
C ALA A 371 -18.38 4.47 32.25
N MET A 372 -19.31 4.60 33.20
CA MET A 372 -20.08 5.85 33.41
C MET A 372 -19.23 6.97 34.02
N ASN A 373 -18.25 6.64 34.86
CA ASN A 373 -17.34 7.59 35.50
C ASN A 373 -16.01 7.76 34.75
N ASP A 374 -15.96 7.32 33.50
CA ASP A 374 -14.80 7.46 32.64
C ASP A 374 -13.49 6.82 33.16
N MET A 375 -13.63 5.79 34.01
CA MET A 375 -12.51 4.99 34.53
C MET A 375 -12.14 3.84 33.56
N SER A 376 -10.98 3.23 33.77
CA SER A 376 -10.56 2.06 32.98
C SER A 376 -11.50 0.88 33.20
N THR A 377 -11.85 0.16 32.12
CA THR A 377 -12.60 -1.10 32.18
C THR A 377 -11.71 -2.33 32.00
N ALA A 378 -10.39 -2.15 31.96
CA ALA A 378 -9.43 -3.26 31.94
C ALA A 378 -9.34 -3.90 33.32
N TRP A 379 -9.43 -5.23 33.37
CA TRP A 379 -9.41 -5.99 34.61
C TRP A 379 -7.98 -6.27 35.06
N ARG A 380 -7.66 -5.93 36.31
CA ARG A 380 -6.40 -6.29 36.95
C ARG A 380 -6.44 -7.75 37.38
N ILE A 381 -5.34 -8.45 37.17
CA ILE A 381 -5.14 -9.86 37.52
C ILE A 381 -4.07 -9.94 38.61
N GLU A 382 -4.40 -10.54 39.75
CA GLU A 382 -3.41 -10.83 40.79
C GLU A 382 -2.97 -12.30 40.70
N ALA A 383 -1.80 -12.52 40.09
CA ALA A 383 -1.18 -13.84 40.03
C ALA A 383 -0.54 -14.24 41.38
N SER A 384 -0.66 -15.50 41.75
CA SER A 384 -0.09 -16.03 43.00
C SER A 384 1.44 -16.09 42.92
N ARG A 385 2.14 -15.17 43.61
CA ARG A 385 3.55 -15.40 43.99
C ARG A 385 3.60 -16.47 45.09
N THR A 386 3.45 -17.74 44.74
CA THR A 386 3.95 -18.83 45.58
C THR A 386 5.42 -19.04 45.24
N GLY A 387 6.28 -18.77 46.22
CA GLY A 387 7.73 -18.81 46.03
C GLY A 387 8.25 -20.22 45.74
N LYS A 388 9.34 -20.21 44.95
CA LYS A 388 10.37 -21.25 44.70
C LYS A 388 10.19 -22.09 43.43
N SER A 389 11.20 -21.92 42.57
CA SER A 389 11.63 -22.71 41.40
C SER A 389 10.69 -22.81 40.20
N ALA A 390 10.80 -21.84 39.30
CA ALA A 390 10.40 -21.96 37.90
C ALA A 390 11.45 -22.79 37.13
N LYS A 391 11.20 -24.09 36.97
CA LYS A 391 11.65 -24.90 35.82
C LYS A 391 10.87 -26.21 35.84
N ALA A 392 10.12 -26.44 34.77
CA ALA A 392 9.27 -27.60 34.47
C ALA A 392 7.85 -27.61 35.10
N ALA A 393 6.88 -27.07 34.35
CA ALA A 393 5.50 -27.57 34.35
C ALA A 393 4.85 -27.23 33.01
N SER A 394 4.81 -28.21 32.10
CA SER A 394 4.30 -28.11 30.73
C SER A 394 2.85 -28.60 30.61
N THR A 395 1.97 -28.20 31.53
CA THR A 395 0.54 -28.51 31.44
C THR A 395 -0.25 -27.34 31.97
N ALA A 396 -1.07 -26.74 31.10
CA ALA A 396 -1.99 -25.61 31.37
C ALA A 396 -3.13 -25.93 32.36
N ALA A 397 -2.94 -26.90 33.25
CA ALA A 397 -3.93 -27.36 34.20
C ALA A 397 -3.67 -26.72 35.56
N GLU A 398 -4.65 -25.91 35.99
CA GLU A 398 -4.90 -25.51 37.39
C GLU A 398 -4.01 -24.44 38.02
N GLN A 399 -3.97 -23.24 37.42
CA GLN A 399 -3.82 -22.03 38.25
C GLN A 399 -5.19 -21.52 38.71
N GLU A 400 -5.31 -21.23 40.01
CA GLU A 400 -6.46 -20.56 40.60
C GLU A 400 -6.38 -19.05 40.35
N VAL A 401 -7.28 -18.52 39.53
CA VAL A 401 -7.53 -17.08 39.45
C VAL A 401 -8.20 -16.66 40.76
N LYS A 402 -7.42 -16.11 41.72
CA LYS A 402 -7.95 -15.79 43.05
C LYS A 402 -8.77 -14.49 43.08
N GLN A 403 -8.36 -13.47 42.33
CA GLN A 403 -9.02 -12.17 42.38
C GLN A 403 -8.88 -11.39 41.07
N ILE A 404 -10.01 -10.88 40.58
CA ILE A 404 -10.10 -9.98 39.42
C ILE A 404 -10.77 -8.70 39.94
N SER A 405 -10.19 -7.53 39.66
CA SER A 405 -10.71 -6.24 40.12
C SER A 405 -10.53 -5.14 39.07
N LEU A 406 -11.43 -4.16 39.05
CA LEU A 406 -11.25 -2.91 38.31
C LEU A 406 -10.50 -1.85 39.12
N SER A 407 -10.39 -2.04 40.44
CA SER A 407 -9.77 -1.09 41.36
C SER A 407 -8.76 -1.77 42.30
N PRO A 408 -7.48 -1.33 42.32
CA PRO A 408 -6.90 -0.32 41.43
C PRO A 408 -6.82 -0.83 39.97
N SER A 409 -6.77 0.10 39.02
CA SER A 409 -6.57 -0.25 37.60
C SER A 409 -5.23 -0.99 37.38
N PRO A 410 -5.12 -1.83 36.34
CA PRO A 410 -3.84 -2.45 35.99
C PRO A 410 -2.81 -1.39 35.58
N GLU A 411 -1.53 -1.69 35.82
CA GLU A 411 -0.40 -0.83 35.41
C GLU A 411 -0.06 -1.06 33.94
N LYS A 412 -0.04 -2.33 33.53
CA LYS A 412 0.16 -2.78 32.15
C LYS A 412 -0.88 -3.85 31.84
N TYR A 413 -1.60 -3.69 30.76
CA TYR A 413 -2.55 -4.71 30.31
C TYR A 413 -2.37 -5.00 28.83
N ILE A 414 -2.75 -6.23 28.45
CA ILE A 414 -2.93 -6.58 27.05
C ILE A 414 -4.37 -6.30 26.62
N ALA A 415 -4.57 -5.82 25.40
CA ALA A 415 -5.88 -5.77 24.76
C ALA A 415 -6.02 -6.98 23.82
N ILE A 416 -7.11 -7.73 23.95
CA ILE A 416 -7.37 -8.91 23.14
C ILE A 416 -8.21 -8.50 21.92
N SER A 417 -7.59 -8.58 20.75
CA SER A 417 -8.23 -8.34 19.45
C SER A 417 -8.58 -9.70 18.83
N HIS A 418 -9.84 -10.10 18.94
CA HIS A 418 -10.27 -11.48 18.67
C HIS A 418 -11.41 -11.61 17.65
N VAL A 419 -11.72 -12.85 17.30
CA VAL A 419 -12.80 -13.19 16.37
C VAL A 419 -13.98 -13.82 17.11
N TRP A 420 -15.09 -13.08 17.23
CA TRP A 420 -16.31 -13.60 17.90
C TRP A 420 -16.85 -14.88 17.26
N SER A 421 -16.71 -15.02 15.93
CA SER A 421 -17.09 -16.22 15.21
C SER A 421 -16.22 -17.42 15.56
N ASP A 422 -15.20 -17.32 16.41
CA ASP A 422 -14.45 -18.47 16.94
C ASP A 422 -15.01 -18.95 18.28
N GLY A 423 -16.00 -18.24 18.82
CA GLY A 423 -16.57 -18.50 20.14
C GLY A 423 -15.82 -17.76 21.25
N THR A 424 -14.97 -16.79 20.94
CA THR A 424 -14.32 -15.97 21.98
C THR A 424 -15.20 -14.83 22.50
N GLY A 425 -16.44 -14.69 22.00
CA GLY A 425 -17.44 -13.77 22.54
C GLY A 425 -18.25 -14.36 23.71
N VAL A 426 -19.26 -13.63 24.20
CA VAL A 426 -20.23 -14.16 25.17
C VAL A 426 -21.09 -15.26 24.54
N GLY A 427 -21.48 -15.11 23.27
CA GLY A 427 -22.30 -16.09 22.56
C GLY A 427 -23.65 -16.33 23.24
N VAL A 428 -24.09 -17.58 23.29
CA VAL A 428 -25.32 -18.02 24.01
C VAL A 428 -25.18 -18.04 25.53
N GLN A 429 -24.02 -17.67 26.07
CA GLN A 429 -23.74 -17.69 27.50
C GLN A 429 -24.45 -16.54 28.23
N GLN A 430 -24.62 -16.68 29.55
CA GLN A 430 -25.09 -15.57 30.38
C GLN A 430 -24.09 -14.41 30.35
N VAL A 431 -24.62 -13.20 30.17
CA VAL A 431 -23.85 -11.95 30.20
C VAL A 431 -22.99 -11.86 31.47
N GLY A 432 -21.72 -11.49 31.30
CA GLY A 432 -20.78 -11.35 32.41
C GLY A 432 -20.22 -12.66 32.94
N LYS A 433 -20.40 -13.79 32.24
CA LYS A 433 -19.77 -15.08 32.58
C LYS A 433 -18.96 -15.61 31.43
N VAL A 434 -17.79 -16.17 31.73
CA VAL A 434 -16.89 -16.76 30.73
C VAL A 434 -16.30 -18.09 31.21
N ASN A 435 -15.94 -18.94 30.27
CA ASN A 435 -15.27 -20.21 30.47
C ASN A 435 -13.91 -19.98 31.15
N ARG A 436 -13.70 -20.62 32.30
CA ARG A 436 -12.46 -20.51 33.07
C ARG A 436 -11.24 -20.85 32.23
N CYS A 437 -11.30 -21.90 31.40
CA CYS A 437 -10.16 -22.28 30.55
C CYS A 437 -9.76 -21.20 29.54
N LEU A 438 -10.73 -20.48 28.97
CA LEU A 438 -10.46 -19.43 27.99
C LEU A 438 -9.91 -18.18 28.69
N LEU A 439 -10.48 -17.82 29.83
CA LEU A 439 -9.96 -16.73 30.66
C LEU A 439 -8.53 -17.03 31.12
N SER A 440 -8.28 -18.24 31.65
CA SER A 440 -6.94 -18.67 32.04
C SER A 440 -5.96 -18.57 30.87
N TYR A 441 -6.35 -19.00 29.67
CA TYR A 441 -5.51 -18.87 28.48
C TYR A 441 -5.09 -17.42 28.20
N PHE A 442 -6.01 -16.45 28.24
CA PHE A 442 -5.66 -15.03 28.06
C PHE A 442 -4.85 -14.45 29.23
N ILE A 443 -5.04 -14.94 30.45
CA ILE A 443 -4.21 -14.56 31.60
C ILE A 443 -2.76 -15.01 31.40
N HIS A 444 -2.52 -16.26 30.97
CA HIS A 444 -1.16 -16.75 30.70
C HIS A 444 -0.47 -15.92 29.61
N LEU A 445 -1.20 -15.51 28.58
CA LEU A 445 -0.68 -14.59 27.56
C LEU A 445 -0.28 -13.23 28.12
N ALA A 446 -1.07 -12.68 29.06
CA ALA A 446 -0.73 -11.43 29.73
C ALA A 446 0.55 -11.60 30.57
N GLU A 447 0.70 -12.72 31.29
CA GLU A 447 1.89 -13.02 32.09
C GLU A 447 3.14 -13.20 31.23
N GLU A 448 3.04 -13.93 30.10
CA GLU A 448 4.14 -14.11 29.15
C GLU A 448 4.62 -12.78 28.54
N LEU A 449 3.72 -11.79 28.47
CA LEU A 449 3.98 -10.43 27.97
C LEU A 449 4.21 -9.40 29.10
N ASP A 450 4.53 -9.84 30.33
CA ASP A 450 4.81 -8.96 31.48
C ASP A 450 3.68 -7.94 31.78
N CYS A 451 2.44 -8.37 31.64
CA CYS A 451 1.24 -7.57 31.91
C CYS A 451 0.46 -8.11 33.12
N ASN A 452 -0.13 -7.21 33.91
CA ASN A 452 -0.92 -7.51 35.10
C ASN A 452 -2.42 -7.23 34.93
N GLY A 453 -2.87 -7.10 33.69
CA GLY A 453 -4.28 -6.93 33.38
C GLY A 453 -4.63 -7.35 31.95
N ILE A 454 -5.93 -7.48 31.72
CA ILE A 454 -6.50 -7.80 30.41
C ILE A 454 -7.63 -6.83 30.08
N TRP A 455 -7.70 -6.45 28.82
CA TRP A 455 -8.87 -5.84 28.23
C TRP A 455 -9.40 -6.78 27.13
N TRP A 456 -10.60 -7.32 27.36
CA TRP A 456 -11.27 -8.25 26.46
C TRP A 456 -12.71 -7.79 26.34
N ASP A 457 -13.11 -7.34 25.15
CA ASP A 457 -14.40 -6.67 24.87
C ASP A 457 -15.62 -7.37 25.52
N THR A 458 -15.59 -8.70 25.57
CA THR A 458 -16.59 -9.62 26.09
C THR A 458 -16.88 -9.42 27.58
N ILE A 459 -15.88 -8.98 28.34
CA ILE A 459 -15.96 -8.73 29.80
C ILE A 459 -15.65 -7.27 30.17
N CYS A 460 -15.17 -6.46 29.22
CA CYS A 460 -14.76 -5.06 29.44
C CYS A 460 -15.74 -4.05 28.82
N ILE A 461 -16.71 -4.49 28.01
CA ILE A 461 -17.78 -3.62 27.49
C ILE A 461 -19.08 -3.95 28.25
N PRO A 462 -19.67 -2.97 28.96
CA PRO A 462 -20.92 -3.17 29.69
C PRO A 462 -22.11 -3.46 28.76
N SER A 463 -23.15 -4.06 29.34
CA SER A 463 -24.41 -4.33 28.62
C SER A 463 -25.46 -3.25 28.78
N ASP A 464 -25.33 -2.37 29.77
CA ASP A 464 -26.17 -1.18 29.91
C ASP A 464 -26.00 -0.26 28.68
N ARG A 465 -27.11 0.27 28.16
CA ARG A 465 -27.13 1.00 26.88
C ARG A 465 -26.22 2.24 26.89
N GLU A 466 -26.27 3.04 27.96
CA GLU A 466 -25.53 4.30 28.03
C GLU A 466 -24.07 4.04 28.39
N ALA A 467 -23.82 3.13 29.32
CA ALA A 467 -22.45 2.71 29.66
C ALA A 467 -21.75 2.07 28.44
N ARG A 468 -22.47 1.26 27.66
CA ARG A 468 -21.96 0.62 26.42
C ARG A 468 -21.62 1.68 25.39
N ARG A 469 -22.49 2.67 25.19
CA ARG A 469 -22.26 3.78 24.25
C ARG A 469 -20.96 4.51 24.59
N ARG A 470 -20.76 4.85 25.87
CA ARG A 470 -19.53 5.48 26.36
C ARG A 470 -18.29 4.59 26.18
N ALA A 471 -18.40 3.31 26.53
CA ALA A 471 -17.30 2.36 26.39
C ALA A 471 -16.88 2.17 24.92
N ILE A 472 -17.83 2.06 24.00
CA ILE A 472 -17.56 1.96 22.54
C ILE A 472 -16.96 3.26 22.01
N GLY A 473 -17.50 4.42 22.40
CA GLY A 473 -16.94 5.72 22.01
C GLY A 473 -15.48 5.89 22.46
N ARG A 474 -15.07 5.20 23.53
CA ARG A 474 -13.71 5.20 24.07
C ARG A 474 -12.86 4.01 23.67
N MET A 475 -13.35 3.15 22.77
CA MET A 475 -12.67 1.89 22.42
C MET A 475 -11.23 2.14 21.94
N ASN A 476 -11.03 3.21 21.18
CA ASN A 476 -9.70 3.71 20.78
C ASN A 476 -8.71 3.80 21.94
N SER A 477 -9.13 4.39 23.06
CA SER A 477 -8.25 4.62 24.21
C SER A 477 -7.79 3.33 24.88
N TYR A 478 -8.57 2.25 24.80
CA TYR A 478 -8.16 0.97 25.40
C TYR A 478 -7.06 0.31 24.58
N TYR A 479 -7.15 0.35 23.25
CA TYR A 479 -6.08 -0.17 22.40
C TYR A 479 -4.85 0.74 22.38
N ALA A 480 -5.04 2.07 22.42
CA ALA A 480 -3.94 3.04 22.49
C ALA A 480 -3.10 2.90 23.77
N ASN A 481 -3.76 2.65 24.90
CA ASN A 481 -3.12 2.58 26.22
C ASN A 481 -2.72 1.16 26.63
N ALA A 482 -3.07 0.14 25.84
CA ALA A 482 -2.61 -1.22 26.09
C ALA A 482 -1.10 -1.31 25.87
N GLN A 483 -0.42 -2.10 26.70
CA GLN A 483 1.01 -2.38 26.54
C GLN A 483 1.24 -3.18 25.25
N HIS A 484 0.38 -4.15 25.00
CA HIS A 484 0.36 -4.94 23.77
C HIS A 484 -1.09 -5.20 23.36
N THR A 485 -1.37 -5.19 22.05
CA THR A 485 -2.59 -5.75 21.49
C THR A 485 -2.28 -7.14 20.94
N VAL A 486 -3.02 -8.15 21.39
CA VAL A 486 -2.82 -9.55 21.00
C VAL A 486 -3.91 -9.94 20.02
N ILE A 487 -3.51 -10.28 18.79
CA ILE A 487 -4.40 -10.82 17.75
C ILE A 487 -4.61 -12.31 18.03
N HIS A 488 -5.87 -12.68 18.28
CA HIS A 488 -6.30 -14.06 18.48
C HIS A 488 -7.33 -14.43 17.40
N ASP A 489 -6.98 -15.41 16.57
CA ASP A 489 -7.80 -15.94 15.47
C ASP A 489 -7.49 -17.44 15.36
N GLU A 490 -8.50 -18.30 15.44
CA GLU A 490 -8.31 -19.75 15.37
C GLU A 490 -7.73 -20.19 14.01
N TYR A 491 -7.97 -19.42 12.94
CA TYR A 491 -7.31 -19.67 11.66
C TYR A 491 -5.81 -19.43 11.75
N LEU A 492 -5.36 -18.35 12.40
CA LEU A 492 -3.93 -18.06 12.54
C LEU A 492 -3.24 -19.04 13.50
N LEU A 493 -3.95 -19.53 14.52
CA LEU A 493 -3.50 -20.61 15.39
C LEU A 493 -3.41 -21.98 14.68
N GLN A 494 -3.93 -22.08 13.46
CA GLN A 494 -3.74 -23.24 12.59
C GLN A 494 -2.62 -23.05 11.55
N MET A 495 -1.98 -21.89 11.54
CA MET A 495 -0.85 -21.59 10.67
C MET A 495 0.46 -21.79 11.40
N ASP A 496 1.35 -22.60 10.85
CA ASP A 496 2.70 -22.74 11.41
C ASP A 496 3.48 -21.45 11.17
N TRP A 497 4.24 -21.03 12.18
CA TRP A 497 5.14 -19.90 12.02
C TRP A 497 6.28 -20.21 11.03
N SER A 498 6.50 -19.30 10.07
CA SER A 498 7.63 -19.33 9.13
C SER A 498 8.10 -17.93 8.75
N ASP A 499 9.40 -17.79 8.44
CA ASP A 499 10.00 -16.53 7.99
C ASP A 499 10.06 -16.45 6.45
N ASP A 500 8.90 -16.60 5.81
CA ASP A 500 8.74 -16.66 4.33
C ASP A 500 7.66 -15.72 3.79
N GLY A 501 7.04 -14.93 4.67
CA GLY A 501 5.93 -14.03 4.37
C GLY A 501 4.55 -14.68 4.31
N SER A 502 4.47 -16.01 4.42
CA SER A 502 3.19 -16.71 4.50
C SER A 502 2.37 -16.31 5.74
N PRO A 503 2.95 -16.00 6.93
CA PRO A 503 2.16 -15.50 8.06
C PRO A 503 1.50 -14.13 7.80
N ALA A 504 2.18 -13.21 7.10
CA ALA A 504 1.59 -11.92 6.73
C ALA A 504 0.42 -12.10 5.76
N LEU A 505 0.56 -13.01 4.79
CA LEU A 505 -0.53 -13.38 3.88
C LEU A 505 -1.69 -14.05 4.64
N ALA A 506 -1.39 -14.91 5.61
CA ALA A 506 -2.41 -15.56 6.43
C ALA A 506 -3.24 -14.52 7.20
N ILE A 507 -2.61 -13.49 7.78
CA ILE A 507 -3.35 -12.40 8.45
C ILE A 507 -4.33 -11.73 7.49
N VAL A 508 -3.90 -11.30 6.29
CA VAL A 508 -4.81 -10.57 5.37
C VAL A 508 -5.93 -11.46 4.81
N LEU A 509 -5.75 -12.79 4.82
CA LEU A 509 -6.78 -13.77 4.44
C LEU A 509 -7.59 -14.31 5.63
N SER A 510 -7.32 -13.86 6.86
CA SER A 510 -7.95 -14.39 8.06
C SER A 510 -9.35 -13.80 8.30
N PRO A 511 -10.23 -14.50 9.04
CA PRO A 511 -11.47 -13.93 9.55
C PRO A 511 -11.24 -12.61 10.30
N TRP A 512 -10.20 -12.50 11.12
CA TRP A 512 -9.86 -11.30 11.87
C TRP A 512 -9.68 -10.06 10.99
N PHE A 513 -8.95 -10.16 9.88
CA PHE A 513 -8.68 -9.01 9.00
C PHE A 513 -9.93 -8.48 8.29
N THR A 514 -10.92 -9.36 8.06
CA THR A 514 -12.17 -9.01 7.37
C THR A 514 -13.16 -8.24 8.24
N ARG A 515 -12.93 -8.10 9.55
CA ARG A 515 -13.85 -7.41 10.46
C ARG A 515 -13.56 -5.91 10.45
N GLY A 516 -14.62 -5.09 10.50
CA GLY A 516 -14.47 -3.64 10.52
C GLY A 516 -13.71 -3.11 11.75
N TRP A 517 -14.11 -3.54 12.95
CA TRP A 517 -13.56 -3.02 14.19
C TRP A 517 -12.07 -3.33 14.36
N THR A 518 -11.58 -4.49 13.90
CA THR A 518 -10.15 -4.86 13.99
C THR A 518 -9.23 -3.91 13.24
N ALA A 519 -9.74 -3.18 12.24
CA ALA A 519 -8.98 -2.09 11.58
C ALA A 519 -8.58 -1.00 12.58
N LEU A 520 -9.54 -0.60 13.41
CA LEU A 520 -9.36 0.47 14.38
C LEU A 520 -8.43 0.03 15.51
N GLU A 521 -8.62 -1.20 15.98
CA GLU A 521 -7.78 -1.88 16.97
C GLU A 521 -6.33 -1.84 16.51
N LEU A 522 -6.05 -2.29 15.28
CA LEU A 522 -4.71 -2.28 14.72
C LEU A 522 -4.13 -0.86 14.51
N SER A 523 -4.97 0.10 14.08
CA SER A 523 -4.59 1.48 13.76
C SER A 523 -4.00 2.26 14.92
N ILE A 524 -4.42 1.93 16.13
CA ILE A 524 -4.15 2.76 17.31
C ILE A 524 -3.21 2.07 18.29
N SER A 525 -3.06 0.75 18.20
CA SER A 525 -2.14 -0.01 19.04
C SER A 525 -0.68 0.35 18.78
N THR A 526 0.08 0.57 19.84
CA THR A 526 1.51 0.90 19.75
C THR A 526 2.36 -0.36 19.51
N SER A 527 2.02 -1.47 20.17
CA SER A 527 2.67 -2.77 19.98
C SER A 527 1.62 -3.85 19.72
N VAL A 528 1.86 -4.69 18.70
CA VAL A 528 0.92 -5.72 18.27
C VAL A 528 1.62 -7.07 18.22
N LYS A 529 0.99 -8.06 18.86
CA LYS A 529 1.46 -9.43 18.94
C LYS A 529 0.45 -10.33 18.23
N VAL A 530 0.94 -11.24 17.40
CA VAL A 530 0.13 -12.20 16.65
C VAL A 530 0.45 -13.60 17.12
N LEU A 531 -0.59 -14.39 17.32
CA LEU A 531 -0.45 -15.78 17.74
C LEU A 531 -0.48 -16.69 16.50
N PHE A 532 0.56 -17.52 16.37
CA PHE A 532 0.67 -18.57 15.36
C PHE A 532 0.92 -19.92 16.02
N ARG A 533 0.73 -21.01 15.29
CA ARG A 533 1.11 -22.34 15.77
C ARG A 533 2.62 -22.49 15.82
N ASP A 534 3.12 -23.15 16.85
CA ASP A 534 4.53 -23.50 16.93
C ASP A 534 4.85 -24.59 15.86
N PRO A 535 5.87 -24.36 14.99
CA PRO A 535 6.19 -25.26 13.89
C PRO A 535 6.85 -26.59 14.32
N HIS A 536 7.24 -26.71 15.59
CA HIS A 536 7.88 -27.90 16.17
C HIS A 536 6.97 -28.63 17.16
N ASP A 537 6.04 -27.94 17.80
CA ASP A 537 5.04 -28.51 18.72
C ASP A 537 3.65 -27.94 18.44
N HIS A 538 2.86 -28.63 17.62
CA HIS A 538 1.54 -28.15 17.18
C HIS A 538 0.50 -28.00 18.31
N ASN A 539 0.80 -28.44 19.54
CA ASN A 539 -0.05 -28.19 20.71
C ASN A 539 0.27 -26.84 21.40
N LYS A 540 1.32 -26.15 20.92
CA LYS A 540 1.77 -24.85 21.42
C LYS A 540 1.58 -23.78 20.36
N GLN A 541 1.68 -22.55 20.83
CA GLN A 541 1.64 -21.35 20.01
C GLN A 541 2.91 -20.55 20.23
N VAL A 542 3.25 -19.72 19.26
CA VAL A 542 4.31 -18.72 19.35
C VAL A 542 3.69 -17.32 19.28
N ILE A 543 4.27 -16.39 20.06
CA ILE A 543 3.90 -14.99 20.04
C ILE A 543 4.90 -14.24 19.15
N LYS A 544 4.40 -13.56 18.12
CA LYS A 544 5.23 -12.84 17.14
C LYS A 544 4.87 -11.37 17.09
N ASP A 545 5.86 -10.51 17.01
CA ASP A 545 5.65 -9.09 16.83
C ASP A 545 5.23 -8.80 15.39
N LEU A 546 4.12 -8.09 15.20
CA LEU A 546 3.63 -7.80 13.86
C LEU A 546 4.67 -6.99 13.06
N ASP A 547 5.18 -5.90 13.62
CA ASP A 547 6.02 -4.96 12.88
C ASP A 547 7.45 -5.48 12.67
N HIS A 548 7.95 -6.29 13.62
CA HIS A 548 9.32 -6.80 13.59
C HIS A 548 9.46 -8.21 13.03
N ASP A 549 8.52 -9.13 13.29
CA ASP A 549 8.66 -10.52 12.84
C ASP A 549 7.84 -10.81 11.58
N VAL A 550 6.62 -10.26 11.47
CA VAL A 550 5.64 -10.68 10.45
C VAL A 550 5.73 -9.84 9.18
N LEU A 551 5.76 -8.52 9.31
CA LEU A 551 5.76 -7.61 8.17
C LEU A 551 7.11 -7.61 7.45
N ALA A 552 7.09 -7.42 6.13
CA ALA A 552 8.30 -7.35 5.33
C ALA A 552 9.24 -6.28 5.85
N HIS A 553 10.50 -6.62 6.14
CA HIS A 553 11.44 -5.63 6.66
C HIS A 553 11.69 -4.50 5.65
N THR A 554 11.74 -3.27 6.16
CA THR A 554 12.11 -2.09 5.35
C THR A 554 13.56 -2.17 4.85
N THR A 555 14.42 -2.89 5.56
CA THR A 555 15.86 -3.03 5.28
C THR A 555 16.25 -4.33 4.54
N GLY A 556 15.32 -5.28 4.38
CA GLY A 556 15.54 -6.57 3.72
C GLY A 556 14.80 -6.70 2.39
N PHE A 557 15.14 -7.72 1.60
CA PHE A 557 14.33 -8.10 0.45
C PHE A 557 13.21 -9.05 0.88
N SER A 558 12.04 -8.91 0.28
CA SER A 558 10.88 -9.77 0.48
C SER A 558 10.28 -10.14 -0.88
N SER A 559 9.55 -11.24 -0.96
CA SER A 559 8.79 -11.57 -2.16
C SER A 559 7.71 -10.51 -2.42
N ARG A 560 7.26 -10.37 -3.66
CA ARG A 560 6.19 -9.41 -4.00
C ARG A 560 4.92 -9.68 -3.19
N GLY A 561 4.51 -10.94 -3.03
CA GLY A 561 3.33 -11.30 -2.24
C GLY A 561 3.45 -10.92 -0.76
N HIS A 562 4.63 -11.12 -0.14
CA HIS A 562 4.88 -10.71 1.24
C HIS A 562 4.83 -9.18 1.39
N TYR A 563 5.43 -8.46 0.43
CA TYR A 563 5.34 -7.01 0.40
C TYR A 563 3.89 -6.53 0.25
N VAL A 564 3.11 -7.09 -0.66
CA VAL A 564 1.70 -6.70 -0.87
C VAL A 564 0.86 -6.97 0.38
N ALA A 565 1.03 -8.14 1.02
CA ALA A 565 0.36 -8.43 2.29
C ALA A 565 0.76 -7.43 3.39
N SER A 566 2.06 -7.10 3.47
CA SER A 566 2.57 -6.10 4.42
C SER A 566 2.04 -4.70 4.12
N ALA A 567 1.91 -4.34 2.85
CA ALA A 567 1.37 -3.08 2.37
C ALA A 567 -0.14 -2.92 2.66
N LEU A 568 -0.87 -4.02 2.82
CA LEU A 568 -2.26 -3.96 3.30
C LEU A 568 -2.32 -3.72 4.81
N LEU A 569 -1.32 -4.21 5.55
CA LEU A 569 -1.23 -4.08 7.00
C LEU A 569 -0.63 -2.74 7.45
N TRP A 570 0.43 -2.19 6.82
CA TRP A 570 0.96 -0.89 7.28
C TRP A 570 -0.02 0.26 7.06
N ARG A 571 -0.98 0.16 6.11
CA ARG A 571 -2.07 1.14 5.99
C ARG A 571 -2.91 1.28 7.27
N LEU A 572 -2.87 0.25 8.13
CA LEU A 572 -3.53 0.20 9.41
C LEU A 572 -2.56 0.49 10.56
N ARG A 573 -1.39 1.09 10.35
CA ARG A 573 -0.40 1.35 11.41
C ARG A 573 -0.04 2.83 11.49
N GLY A 574 0.22 3.30 12.71
CA GLY A 574 0.93 4.55 13.00
C GLY A 574 0.09 5.83 12.85
N GLN A 575 -0.15 6.28 11.62
CA GLN A 575 -0.66 7.61 11.34
C GLN A 575 -2.14 7.61 10.95
N LYS A 576 -2.75 8.80 10.99
CA LYS A 576 -4.09 9.01 10.44
C LYS A 576 -4.06 8.65 8.94
N PRO A 577 -4.89 7.69 8.47
CA PRO A 577 -4.91 7.31 7.07
C PRO A 577 -5.39 8.48 6.20
N THR A 578 -4.92 8.54 4.95
CA THR A 578 -5.51 9.45 3.94
C THR A 578 -6.97 9.07 3.66
N LEU A 579 -7.75 9.96 3.04
CA LEU A 579 -9.13 9.62 2.66
C LEU A 579 -9.19 8.42 1.70
N ALA A 580 -8.23 8.30 0.77
CA ALA A 580 -8.11 7.14 -0.11
C ALA A 580 -7.76 5.85 0.65
N ASP A 581 -6.80 5.91 1.58
CA ASP A 581 -6.48 4.76 2.43
C ASP A 581 -7.65 4.36 3.32
N LEU A 582 -8.41 5.33 3.84
CA LEU A 582 -9.61 5.06 4.63
C LEU A 582 -10.63 4.24 3.82
N LEU A 583 -10.87 4.62 2.56
CA LEU A 583 -11.73 3.85 1.64
C LEU A 583 -11.16 2.44 1.39
N LYS A 584 -9.86 2.33 1.08
CA LYS A 584 -9.17 1.05 0.86
C LYS A 584 -9.25 0.13 2.09
N ILE A 585 -9.07 0.67 3.29
CA ILE A 585 -9.19 -0.06 4.56
C ILE A 585 -10.60 -0.60 4.75
N LEU A 586 -11.62 0.23 4.57
CA LEU A 586 -12.98 -0.16 4.83
C LEU A 586 -13.53 -1.11 3.75
N ASN A 587 -13.00 -1.06 2.54
CA ASN A 587 -13.45 -1.91 1.45
C ASN A 587 -13.11 -3.39 1.62
N THR A 588 -11.99 -3.71 2.29
CA THR A 588 -11.63 -5.11 2.56
C THR A 588 -12.40 -5.72 3.74
N ARG A 589 -13.35 -4.98 4.32
CA ARG A 589 -13.96 -5.30 5.62
C ARG A 589 -15.47 -5.26 5.62
N ALA A 590 -16.04 -6.16 6.42
CA ALA A 590 -17.46 -6.27 6.70
C ALA A 590 -17.76 -5.86 8.15
N THR A 591 -18.97 -5.36 8.36
CA THR A 591 -19.54 -5.10 9.69
C THR A 591 -20.92 -5.73 9.76
N SER A 592 -21.28 -6.26 10.94
CA SER A 592 -22.63 -6.81 11.15
C SER A 592 -23.73 -5.74 11.05
N TRP A 593 -23.37 -4.50 11.35
CA TRP A 593 -24.26 -3.34 11.24
C TRP A 593 -23.68 -2.32 10.26
N PRO A 594 -24.43 -1.85 9.25
CA PRO A 594 -23.94 -0.86 8.30
C PRO A 594 -23.44 0.44 8.96
N ARG A 595 -24.05 0.82 10.08
CA ARG A 595 -23.67 2.01 10.88
C ARG A 595 -22.24 1.93 11.41
N ASP A 596 -21.78 0.75 11.81
CA ASP A 596 -20.44 0.56 12.38
C ASP A 596 -19.37 0.99 11.39
N ARG A 597 -19.57 0.77 10.09
CA ARG A 597 -18.59 1.12 9.06
C ARG A 597 -18.29 2.62 9.03
N LEU A 598 -19.31 3.46 9.23
CA LEU A 598 -19.15 4.92 9.32
C LEU A 598 -18.54 5.35 10.66
N ALA A 599 -18.93 4.70 11.77
CA ALA A 599 -18.34 4.98 13.08
C ALA A 599 -16.84 4.66 13.10
N ILE A 600 -16.46 3.47 12.60
CA ILE A 600 -15.07 3.06 12.42
C ILE A 600 -14.34 4.08 11.55
N ALA A 601 -14.96 4.54 10.45
CA ALA A 601 -14.37 5.55 9.59
C ALA A 601 -14.04 6.86 10.32
N GLY A 602 -14.98 7.40 11.10
CA GLY A 602 -14.76 8.61 11.90
C GLY A 602 -13.65 8.44 12.93
N LEU A 603 -13.61 7.28 13.58
CA LEU A 603 -12.58 6.95 14.57
C LEU A 603 -11.19 6.75 13.94
N LEU A 604 -11.11 6.13 12.76
CA LEU A 604 -9.87 5.99 11.98
C LEU A 604 -9.38 7.35 11.46
N ALA A 605 -10.29 8.18 10.95
CA ALA A 605 -10.01 9.54 10.49
C ALA A 605 -9.62 10.50 11.62
N ARG A 606 -9.67 10.06 12.89
CA ARG A 606 -9.43 10.92 14.07
C ARG A 606 -10.30 12.18 14.03
N ALA A 607 -11.55 12.04 13.58
CA ALA A 607 -12.48 13.15 13.49
C ALA A 607 -12.86 13.64 14.90
N GLU A 608 -12.95 14.96 15.06
CA GLU A 608 -13.34 15.59 16.32
C GLU A 608 -14.84 15.41 16.59
N ASP A 609 -15.21 15.40 17.87
CA ASP A 609 -16.60 15.33 18.34
C ASP A 609 -17.43 14.18 17.76
N MET A 610 -16.80 13.04 17.45
CA MET A 610 -17.49 11.84 16.96
C MET A 610 -18.40 11.24 18.04
N ASP A 611 -19.69 11.06 17.73
CA ASP A 611 -20.61 10.28 18.55
C ASP A 611 -21.11 9.08 17.74
N TYR A 612 -21.12 7.91 18.37
CA TYR A 612 -21.75 6.73 17.77
C TYR A 612 -23.24 6.97 17.46
N SER A 613 -23.89 7.94 18.13
CA SER A 613 -25.29 8.34 17.90
C SER A 613 -25.50 9.25 16.68
N ASP A 614 -24.43 9.75 16.05
CA ASP A 614 -24.50 10.59 14.86
C ASP A 614 -25.29 9.93 13.71
N SER A 615 -26.00 10.75 12.95
CA SER A 615 -26.56 10.36 11.66
C SER A 615 -25.46 10.14 10.62
N GLN A 616 -25.76 9.39 9.57
CA GLN A 616 -24.82 9.15 8.46
C GLN A 616 -24.31 10.46 7.83
N LYS A 617 -25.18 11.48 7.73
CA LYS A 617 -24.83 12.80 7.20
C LYS A 617 -23.81 13.50 8.10
N GLU A 618 -24.04 13.50 9.42
CA GLU A 618 -23.14 14.11 10.40
C GLU A 618 -21.79 13.40 10.45
N THR A 619 -21.78 12.06 10.48
CA THR A 619 -20.54 11.28 10.45
C THR A 619 -19.75 11.54 9.17
N THR A 620 -20.39 11.53 8.01
CA THR A 620 -19.74 11.81 6.72
C THR A 620 -19.10 13.21 6.73
N LEU A 621 -19.83 14.22 7.22
CA LEU A 621 -19.32 15.58 7.33
C LEU A 621 -18.11 15.67 8.26
N LYS A 622 -18.16 15.04 9.44
CA LYS A 622 -17.05 15.03 10.41
C LYS A 622 -15.81 14.32 9.84
N VAL A 623 -16.00 13.19 9.15
CA VAL A 623 -14.90 12.47 8.47
C VAL A 623 -14.25 13.35 7.41
N VAL A 624 -15.01 13.90 6.48
CA VAL A 624 -14.45 14.68 5.36
C VAL A 624 -13.78 15.97 5.86
N LYS A 625 -14.40 16.68 6.81
CA LYS A 625 -13.81 17.89 7.44
C LYS A 625 -12.52 17.62 8.20
N SER A 626 -12.25 16.38 8.58
CA SER A 626 -11.00 16.04 9.25
C SER A 626 -9.79 16.11 8.29
N TYR A 627 -10.00 16.23 6.98
CA TYR A 627 -8.96 16.34 5.96
C TYR A 627 -8.88 17.77 5.41
N VAL A 628 -7.67 18.23 5.11
CA VAL A 628 -7.42 19.52 4.45
C VAL A 628 -7.35 19.36 2.93
N GLU A 629 -7.04 18.14 2.48
CA GLU A 629 -6.91 17.79 1.08
C GLU A 629 -7.66 16.49 0.79
N ILE A 630 -8.24 16.40 -0.39
CA ILE A 630 -8.98 15.23 -0.84
C ILE A 630 -8.51 14.79 -2.24
N PRO A 631 -8.56 13.49 -2.56
CA PRO A 631 -8.26 13.02 -3.90
C PRO A 631 -9.24 13.61 -4.92
N ARG A 632 -8.75 14.05 -6.09
CA ARG A 632 -9.63 14.55 -7.16
C ARG A 632 -10.69 13.54 -7.59
N SER A 633 -10.31 12.26 -7.65
CA SER A 633 -11.20 11.14 -7.96
C SER A 633 -12.35 10.99 -6.97
N PHE A 634 -12.26 11.60 -5.78
CA PHE A 634 -13.32 11.54 -4.79
C PHE A 634 -14.62 12.20 -5.24
N LEU A 635 -14.53 13.23 -6.10
CA LEU A 635 -15.70 13.93 -6.67
C LEU A 635 -16.32 13.18 -7.87
N LEU A 636 -15.61 12.19 -8.41
CA LEU A 636 -16.01 11.43 -9.59
C LEU A 636 -16.96 10.30 -9.18
N HIS A 637 -18.22 10.64 -8.89
CA HIS A 637 -19.22 9.67 -8.49
C HIS A 637 -20.61 9.99 -9.05
N GLY A 638 -21.44 8.97 -9.22
CA GLY A 638 -22.84 9.13 -9.67
C GLY A 638 -23.88 9.14 -8.54
N HIS A 639 -23.47 9.27 -7.28
CA HIS A 639 -24.34 9.14 -6.12
C HIS A 639 -24.96 10.47 -5.65
N VAL A 640 -26.05 10.36 -4.87
CA VAL A 640 -26.70 11.50 -4.21
C VAL A 640 -25.73 12.19 -3.27
N THR A 641 -25.72 13.52 -3.30
CA THR A 641 -24.77 14.39 -2.58
C THR A 641 -25.26 14.73 -1.16
N LEU A 642 -24.34 15.16 -0.29
CA LEU A 642 -24.61 15.49 1.11
C LEU A 642 -25.46 16.76 1.28
N ALA A 643 -25.32 17.67 0.31
CA ALA A 643 -26.07 18.91 0.17
C ALA A 643 -26.52 19.10 -1.28
N GLU A 644 -27.56 19.90 -1.49
CA GLU A 644 -28.08 20.24 -2.83
C GLU A 644 -27.31 21.39 -3.49
N ALA A 645 -26.78 22.32 -2.70
CA ALA A 645 -26.00 23.47 -3.14
C ALA A 645 -24.98 23.88 -2.05
N GLY A 646 -24.03 24.75 -2.39
CA GLY A 646 -23.02 25.24 -1.45
C GLY A 646 -21.96 24.21 -1.08
N GLY A 647 -21.29 24.44 0.04
CA GLY A 647 -20.24 23.55 0.54
C GLY A 647 -20.74 22.11 0.73
N PHE A 648 -19.88 21.14 0.42
CA PHE A 648 -20.16 19.70 0.43
C PHE A 648 -21.26 19.25 -0.57
N SER A 649 -21.72 20.10 -1.48
CA SER A 649 -22.64 19.69 -2.57
C SER A 649 -22.00 18.73 -3.59
N TRP A 650 -20.67 18.64 -3.61
CA TRP A 650 -19.89 17.67 -4.39
C TRP A 650 -19.61 16.37 -3.63
N CYS A 651 -19.83 16.33 -2.31
CA CYS A 651 -19.53 15.17 -1.48
C CYS A 651 -20.68 14.16 -1.55
N PRO A 652 -20.42 12.85 -1.71
CA PRO A 652 -21.50 11.87 -1.70
C PRO A 652 -22.12 11.78 -0.29
N SER A 653 -23.41 11.43 -0.21
CA SER A 653 -24.16 11.26 1.04
C SER A 653 -23.62 10.12 1.92
N ASN A 654 -22.86 9.21 1.32
CA ASN A 654 -22.00 8.25 1.99
C ASN A 654 -20.61 8.37 1.37
N PHE A 655 -19.59 8.75 2.13
CA PHE A 655 -18.23 8.89 1.58
C PHE A 655 -17.70 7.58 0.96
N LEU A 656 -18.22 6.42 1.39
CA LEU A 656 -17.88 5.10 0.87
C LEU A 656 -18.34 4.85 -0.58
N HIS A 657 -19.21 5.69 -1.13
CA HIS A 657 -19.72 5.57 -2.50
C HIS A 657 -18.81 6.22 -3.55
N SER A 658 -17.58 6.59 -3.19
CA SER A 658 -16.59 7.13 -4.11
C SER A 658 -15.63 6.03 -4.59
N GLU A 659 -16.14 5.11 -5.42
CA GLU A 659 -15.38 3.93 -5.89
C GLU A 659 -14.12 4.31 -6.68
N LEU A 660 -14.16 5.40 -7.44
CA LEU A 660 -13.01 5.88 -8.21
C LEU A 660 -11.87 6.42 -7.32
N ALA A 661 -12.16 6.82 -6.08
CA ALA A 661 -11.13 7.16 -5.10
C ALA A 661 -10.34 5.95 -4.59
N LEU A 662 -10.83 4.72 -4.81
CA LEU A 662 -10.06 3.50 -4.54
C LEU A 662 -8.97 3.25 -5.58
N ILE A 663 -9.21 3.66 -6.83
CA ILE A 663 -8.34 3.37 -7.97
C ILE A 663 -7.22 4.42 -8.11
N ALA A 664 -7.37 5.59 -7.50
CA ALA A 664 -6.33 6.62 -7.51
C ALA A 664 -5.08 6.18 -6.72
N ASP A 665 -3.92 6.40 -7.32
CA ASP A 665 -2.62 6.30 -6.64
C ASP A 665 -2.46 7.48 -5.66
N ARG A 666 -1.59 7.33 -4.66
CA ARG A 666 -1.33 8.38 -3.65
C ARG A 666 -0.73 9.65 -4.26
N ASP A 667 -0.12 9.55 -5.45
CA ASP A 667 0.55 10.66 -6.15
C ASP A 667 -0.37 11.40 -7.16
N GLU A 668 -1.69 11.17 -7.09
CA GLU A 668 -2.78 11.88 -7.78
C GLU A 668 -3.17 13.25 -7.21
N GLU A 669 -2.87 14.36 -7.92
CA GLU A 669 -3.40 15.74 -7.81
C GLU A 669 -4.51 15.94 -6.76
N LEU A 670 -4.12 16.34 -5.56
CA LEU A 670 -5.00 16.61 -4.43
C LEU A 670 -5.75 17.94 -4.62
N LEU A 671 -7.00 17.99 -4.17
CA LEU A 671 -7.81 19.21 -4.10
C LEU A 671 -7.81 19.74 -2.68
N SER A 672 -7.63 21.05 -2.50
CA SER A 672 -7.72 21.69 -1.19
C SER A 672 -9.19 21.85 -0.76
N LEU A 673 -9.51 21.44 0.47
CA LEU A 673 -10.82 21.59 1.09
C LEU A 673 -10.87 22.87 1.93
N THR A 674 -11.84 23.74 1.66
CA THR A 674 -12.07 24.95 2.46
C THR A 674 -12.87 24.63 3.74
N PRO A 675 -12.78 25.46 4.80
CA PRO A 675 -13.61 25.30 6.00
C PRO A 675 -15.13 25.36 5.74
N SER A 676 -15.55 26.09 4.69
CA SER A 676 -16.94 26.17 4.25
C SER A 676 -17.41 24.92 3.50
N GLY A 677 -16.49 24.02 3.11
CA GLY A 677 -16.80 22.79 2.38
C GLY A 677 -16.69 22.89 0.86
N GLN A 678 -16.06 23.93 0.34
CA GLN A 678 -15.74 24.04 -1.08
C GLN A 678 -14.43 23.32 -1.38
N VAL A 679 -14.24 22.88 -2.61
CA VAL A 679 -13.00 22.23 -3.04
C VAL A 679 -12.36 22.99 -4.18
N CYS A 680 -11.05 23.19 -4.07
CA CYS A 680 -10.26 24.01 -4.98
C CYS A 680 -9.15 23.18 -5.62
N GLY A 681 -8.90 23.38 -6.91
CA GLY A 681 -7.74 22.85 -7.60
C GLY A 681 -7.80 23.09 -9.10
N SER A 682 -6.72 22.77 -9.79
CA SER A 682 -6.62 22.91 -11.25
C SER A 682 -7.35 21.77 -11.96
N TRP A 683 -7.93 22.05 -13.12
CA TRP A 683 -8.65 21.08 -13.92
C TRP A 683 -8.43 21.34 -15.40
N TRP A 684 -8.25 20.26 -16.17
CA TRP A 684 -8.42 20.32 -17.61
C TRP A 684 -9.89 20.53 -17.91
N TYR A 685 -10.25 21.40 -18.85
CA TYR A 685 -11.67 21.68 -19.09
C TYR A 685 -12.04 21.76 -20.57
N ARG A 686 -13.33 21.54 -20.83
CA ARG A 686 -13.96 21.94 -22.09
C ARG A 686 -15.34 22.56 -21.87
N THR A 687 -15.75 23.41 -22.80
CA THR A 687 -17.14 23.88 -22.91
C THR A 687 -18.01 22.81 -23.55
N LEU A 688 -19.32 22.89 -23.30
CA LEU A 688 -20.31 22.03 -23.94
C LEU A 688 -20.80 22.65 -25.26
N THR A 689 -21.28 21.81 -26.17
CA THR A 689 -22.08 22.19 -27.34
C THR A 689 -23.52 21.69 -27.19
N VAL A 690 -24.42 22.12 -28.08
CA VAL A 690 -25.81 21.63 -28.09
C VAL A 690 -25.84 20.11 -28.26
N GLU A 691 -24.99 19.56 -29.12
CA GLU A 691 -24.91 18.12 -29.38
C GLU A 691 -24.53 17.32 -28.13
N ASP A 692 -23.67 17.87 -27.25
CA ASP A 692 -23.26 17.19 -26.02
C ASP A 692 -24.46 16.81 -25.13
N THR A 693 -25.54 17.58 -25.15
CA THR A 693 -26.76 17.30 -24.37
C THR A 693 -27.45 15.98 -24.77
N GLU A 694 -27.18 15.49 -25.98
CA GLU A 694 -27.68 14.22 -26.50
C GLU A 694 -26.66 13.08 -26.37
N TRP A 695 -25.37 13.37 -26.54
CA TRP A 695 -24.32 12.34 -26.66
C TRP A 695 -23.58 12.03 -25.36
N LEU A 696 -23.57 12.93 -24.37
CA LEU A 696 -22.92 12.68 -23.09
C LEU A 696 -23.66 11.59 -22.32
N ARG A 697 -22.95 10.51 -21.98
CA ARG A 697 -23.52 9.44 -21.17
C ARG A 697 -23.47 9.84 -19.70
N LEU A 698 -24.64 9.89 -19.06
CA LEU A 698 -24.76 10.24 -17.65
C LEU A 698 -24.08 9.19 -16.74
N HIS A 699 -23.29 9.65 -15.78
CA HIS A 699 -22.80 8.81 -14.68
C HIS A 699 -23.67 9.06 -13.45
N SER A 700 -24.71 8.22 -13.28
CA SER A 700 -25.71 8.36 -12.22
C SER A 700 -26.09 6.99 -11.65
N HIS A 701 -26.22 6.91 -10.34
CA HIS A 701 -26.74 5.76 -9.60
C HIS A 701 -28.11 6.03 -8.96
N HIS A 702 -28.71 7.21 -9.21
CA HIS A 702 -30.01 7.58 -8.65
C HIS A 702 -30.78 8.56 -9.56
N PRO A 703 -32.11 8.40 -9.75
CA PRO A 703 -32.90 9.29 -10.62
C PRO A 703 -32.81 10.77 -10.29
N SER A 704 -32.60 11.15 -9.03
CA SER A 704 -32.43 12.57 -8.65
C SER A 704 -31.13 13.18 -9.18
N VAL A 705 -30.06 12.40 -9.32
CA VAL A 705 -28.79 12.86 -9.89
C VAL A 705 -28.95 13.02 -11.40
N GLU A 706 -29.63 12.08 -12.05
CA GLU A 706 -29.96 12.19 -13.47
C GLU A 706 -30.83 13.43 -13.76
N LEU A 707 -31.87 13.67 -12.96
CA LEU A 707 -32.70 14.86 -13.10
C LEU A 707 -31.89 16.15 -13.00
N ARG A 708 -30.98 16.24 -12.02
CA ARG A 708 -30.10 17.41 -11.83
C ARG A 708 -29.19 17.65 -13.03
N ILE A 709 -28.60 16.59 -13.60
CA ILE A 709 -27.76 16.72 -14.81
C ILE A 709 -28.59 17.16 -16.01
N ARG A 710 -29.78 16.56 -16.20
CA ARG A 710 -30.68 16.92 -17.31
C ARG A 710 -31.20 18.35 -17.20
N ASP A 711 -31.44 18.83 -15.99
CA ASP A 711 -31.82 20.22 -15.74
C ASP A 711 -30.69 21.18 -16.13
N ALA A 712 -29.45 20.87 -15.75
CA ALA A 712 -28.27 21.65 -16.16
C ALA A 712 -28.06 21.68 -17.68
N PHE A 713 -28.41 20.61 -18.41
CA PHE A 713 -28.34 20.59 -19.88
C PHE A 713 -29.30 21.58 -20.55
N GLN A 714 -30.34 22.07 -19.87
CA GLN A 714 -31.14 23.18 -20.39
C GLN A 714 -30.34 24.50 -20.46
N TRP A 715 -29.25 24.59 -19.69
CA TRP A 715 -28.32 25.71 -19.60
C TRP A 715 -26.89 25.25 -19.96
N TRP A 716 -26.77 24.44 -21.02
CA TRP A 716 -25.51 23.80 -21.41
C TRP A 716 -24.38 24.81 -21.68
N ASP A 717 -24.70 26.01 -22.15
CA ASP A 717 -23.75 27.10 -22.42
C ASP A 717 -23.23 27.79 -21.14
N HIS A 718 -23.84 27.50 -19.99
CA HIS A 718 -23.40 27.91 -18.65
C HIS A 718 -22.62 26.80 -17.93
N CYS A 719 -22.42 25.65 -18.57
CA CYS A 719 -21.73 24.51 -17.98
C CYS A 719 -20.28 24.39 -18.45
N LEU A 720 -19.44 23.81 -17.58
CA LEU A 720 -18.10 23.33 -17.93
C LEU A 720 -17.97 21.85 -17.60
N LEU A 721 -17.23 21.14 -18.43
CA LEU A 721 -16.75 19.79 -18.13
C LEU A 721 -15.32 19.86 -17.65
N LEU A 722 -15.09 19.36 -16.44
CA LEU A 722 -13.79 19.28 -15.80
C LEU A 722 -13.27 17.84 -15.88
N HIS A 723 -12.09 17.68 -16.45
CA HIS A 723 -11.40 16.44 -16.68
C HIS A 723 -10.18 16.31 -15.78
N ARG A 724 -9.91 15.08 -15.37
CA ARG A 724 -8.60 14.68 -14.87
C ARG A 724 -7.62 14.52 -16.03
N TYR A 725 -6.38 14.95 -15.86
CA TYR A 725 -5.32 14.66 -16.82
C TYR A 725 -5.06 13.15 -16.89
N LEU A 726 -5.25 12.54 -18.06
CA LEU A 726 -4.94 11.12 -18.24
C LEU A 726 -4.24 10.91 -19.58
N LYS A 727 -3.06 10.30 -19.54
CA LYS A 727 -2.28 9.92 -20.73
C LYS A 727 -2.83 8.67 -21.46
N ASN A 728 -4.15 8.48 -21.45
CA ASN A 728 -4.92 7.30 -21.92
C ASN A 728 -4.90 6.10 -20.98
N THR A 729 -6.10 5.57 -20.67
CA THR A 729 -6.44 4.11 -20.64
C THR A 729 -7.83 3.80 -20.07
N PHE A 730 -8.50 4.73 -19.39
CA PHE A 730 -9.89 4.53 -18.91
C PHE A 730 -10.80 5.72 -19.24
N THR A 731 -12.04 5.46 -19.66
CA THR A 731 -13.10 6.48 -19.68
C THR A 731 -13.55 6.77 -18.25
N VAL A 732 -12.75 7.56 -17.54
CA VAL A 732 -13.11 8.11 -16.22
C VAL A 732 -14.10 9.24 -16.47
N PRO A 733 -15.17 9.38 -15.67
CA PRO A 733 -16.14 10.43 -15.91
C PRO A 733 -15.49 11.81 -15.67
N ALA A 734 -16.00 12.80 -16.38
CA ALA A 734 -15.75 14.21 -16.15
C ALA A 734 -16.76 14.76 -15.15
N ILE A 735 -16.39 15.82 -14.43
CA ILE A 735 -17.32 16.56 -13.59
C ILE A 735 -18.03 17.59 -14.44
N LEU A 736 -19.35 17.59 -14.38
CA LEU A 736 -20.18 18.66 -14.90
C LEU A 736 -20.39 19.69 -13.78
N VAL A 737 -20.02 20.94 -14.06
CA VAL A 737 -20.24 22.07 -13.15
C VAL A 737 -21.01 23.18 -13.86
N LEU A 738 -21.81 23.90 -13.08
CA LEU A 738 -22.50 25.12 -13.54
C LEU A 738 -21.67 26.33 -13.09
N VAL A 739 -21.33 27.22 -14.01
CA VAL A 739 -20.47 28.35 -13.72
C VAL A 739 -21.27 29.49 -13.09
N ALA A 740 -20.79 30.00 -11.96
CA ALA A 740 -21.46 31.05 -11.20
C ALA A 740 -20.76 32.40 -11.35
N ASP A 741 -19.44 32.45 -11.18
CA ASP A 741 -18.64 33.69 -11.20
C ASP A 741 -17.15 33.39 -11.47
N VAL A 742 -16.32 34.43 -11.56
CA VAL A 742 -14.85 34.33 -11.55
C VAL A 742 -14.31 35.03 -10.30
N GLY A 743 -13.67 34.25 -9.43
CA GLY A 743 -13.04 34.76 -8.22
C GLY A 743 -11.59 35.18 -8.45
N THR A 744 -11.16 36.28 -7.82
CA THR A 744 -9.77 36.74 -7.84
C THR A 744 -9.31 37.16 -6.45
N ILE A 745 -8.05 36.88 -6.10
CA ILE A 745 -7.38 37.49 -4.94
C ILE A 745 -6.47 38.60 -5.46
N GLU A 746 -6.71 39.83 -5.03
CA GLU A 746 -5.82 40.96 -5.32
C GLU A 746 -5.01 41.36 -4.08
N LYS A 747 -3.70 41.53 -4.23
CA LYS A 747 -2.83 42.13 -3.20
C LYS A 747 -1.95 43.19 -3.84
N TYR A 748 -1.85 44.35 -3.19
CA TYR A 748 -1.03 45.47 -3.64
C TYR A 748 -1.32 45.91 -5.10
N GLY A 749 -2.56 45.74 -5.56
CA GLY A 749 -2.97 46.09 -6.92
C GLY A 749 -2.61 45.06 -8.01
N ALA A 750 -2.11 43.88 -7.64
CA ALA A 750 -1.87 42.77 -8.54
C ALA A 750 -2.78 41.58 -8.23
N VAL A 751 -3.23 40.87 -9.28
CA VAL A 751 -3.94 39.59 -9.13
C VAL A 751 -2.92 38.54 -8.70
N MET A 752 -3.17 37.93 -7.55
CA MET A 752 -2.33 36.89 -6.93
C MET A 752 -2.86 35.49 -7.21
N ASP A 753 -4.18 35.35 -7.36
CA ASP A 753 -4.84 34.08 -7.66
C ASP A 753 -6.15 34.34 -8.41
N VAL A 754 -6.57 33.41 -9.27
CA VAL A 754 -7.82 33.46 -10.04
C VAL A 754 -8.41 32.07 -10.16
N TRP A 755 -9.73 31.94 -10.06
CA TRP A 755 -10.42 30.66 -10.24
C TRP A 755 -11.84 30.86 -10.74
N ILE A 756 -12.42 29.80 -11.30
CA ILE A 756 -13.83 29.75 -11.67
C ILE A 756 -14.65 29.29 -10.46
N GLU A 757 -15.61 30.11 -10.03
CA GLU A 757 -16.60 29.74 -9.02
C GLU A 757 -17.71 28.91 -9.67
N SER A 758 -17.98 27.73 -9.12
CA SER A 758 -18.88 26.78 -9.76
C SER A 758 -19.70 25.93 -8.79
N SER A 759 -20.90 25.56 -9.24
CA SER A 759 -21.81 24.66 -8.55
C SER A 759 -21.65 23.25 -9.09
N TYR A 760 -21.52 22.27 -8.20
CA TYR A 760 -21.43 20.86 -8.59
C TYR A 760 -22.79 20.37 -9.13
N VAL A 761 -22.79 19.83 -10.35
CA VAL A 761 -24.00 19.24 -10.94
C VAL A 761 -23.94 17.72 -10.81
N GLY A 762 -22.89 17.10 -11.32
CA GLY A 762 -22.76 15.64 -11.35
C GLY A 762 -21.60 15.19 -12.23
N CYS A 763 -21.65 13.94 -12.68
CA CYS A 763 -20.60 13.35 -13.50
C CYS A 763 -21.16 12.80 -14.83
N VAL A 764 -20.36 12.87 -15.89
CA VAL A 764 -20.70 12.35 -17.22
C VAL A 764 -19.50 11.67 -17.87
N PHE A 765 -19.73 10.67 -18.72
CA PHE A 765 -18.69 10.09 -19.56
C PHE A 765 -18.60 10.85 -20.87
N ASP A 766 -17.42 11.37 -21.14
CA ASP A 766 -17.09 12.10 -22.36
C ASP A 766 -16.13 11.28 -23.22
N HIS A 767 -16.54 11.01 -24.45
CA HIS A 767 -15.74 10.24 -25.42
C HIS A 767 -14.85 11.14 -26.30
N THR A 768 -14.92 12.47 -26.13
CA THR A 768 -14.21 13.44 -26.97
C THR A 768 -12.88 13.93 -26.38
N GLN A 769 -12.35 13.24 -25.35
CA GLN A 769 -11.18 13.63 -24.54
C GLN A 769 -9.93 14.10 -25.32
N GLY A 770 -9.79 13.76 -26.61
CA GLY A 770 -8.72 14.24 -27.49
C GLY A 770 -8.73 15.73 -27.86
N ARG A 771 -9.61 16.57 -27.28
CA ARG A 771 -9.72 18.03 -27.57
C ARG A 771 -9.37 18.95 -26.40
N VAL A 772 -8.95 18.43 -25.25
CA VAL A 772 -8.70 19.23 -24.04
C VAL A 772 -7.25 19.73 -24.04
N GLN A 773 -7.03 21.05 -24.12
CA GLN A 773 -5.70 21.65 -24.27
C GLN A 773 -5.34 22.68 -23.19
N HIS A 774 -6.29 23.04 -22.32
CA HIS A 774 -6.09 24.11 -21.33
C HIS A 774 -6.59 23.70 -19.95
N GLU A 775 -5.93 24.26 -18.93
CA GLU A 775 -6.26 24.08 -17.52
C GLU A 775 -6.88 25.37 -16.96
N VAL A 776 -7.76 25.22 -15.97
CA VAL A 776 -8.32 26.31 -15.16
C VAL A 776 -8.32 25.91 -13.70
N ASP A 777 -8.06 26.86 -12.82
CA ASP A 777 -8.32 26.69 -11.39
C ASP A 777 -9.83 26.82 -11.15
N ALA A 778 -10.44 25.82 -10.50
CA ALA A 778 -11.87 25.81 -10.20
C ALA A 778 -12.13 25.64 -8.71
N ARG A 779 -13.07 26.43 -8.19
CA ARG A 779 -13.68 26.23 -6.87
C ARG A 779 -15.08 25.64 -7.06
N ILE A 780 -15.30 24.47 -6.48
CA ILE A 780 -16.55 23.71 -6.63
C ILE A 780 -17.31 23.71 -5.30
N GLY A 781 -18.61 24.00 -5.36
CA GLY A 781 -19.52 24.03 -4.22
C GLY A 781 -19.89 25.44 -3.78
N THR A 782 -20.08 26.38 -4.71
CA THR A 782 -20.62 27.70 -4.40
C THR A 782 -22.11 27.63 -4.00
N ASP A 783 -22.53 28.54 -3.12
CA ASP A 783 -23.93 28.75 -2.72
C ASP A 783 -24.59 29.88 -3.54
N SER A 784 -23.85 30.47 -4.48
CA SER A 784 -24.40 31.47 -5.39
C SER A 784 -25.54 30.89 -6.23
N THR A 785 -26.62 31.65 -6.31
CA THR A 785 -27.75 31.37 -7.21
C THR A 785 -27.55 32.00 -8.58
N GLN A 786 -26.47 32.77 -8.77
CA GLN A 786 -26.13 33.36 -10.05
C GLN A 786 -25.49 32.31 -10.95
N VAL A 787 -25.81 32.41 -12.24
CA VAL A 787 -25.22 31.60 -13.30
C VAL A 787 -24.68 32.55 -14.36
N MET A 788 -23.52 32.22 -14.93
CA MET A 788 -22.92 32.99 -16.02
C MET A 788 -22.57 32.07 -17.20
N PRO A 789 -22.61 32.56 -18.44
CA PRO A 789 -22.15 31.79 -19.59
C PRO A 789 -20.69 31.37 -19.41
N ALA A 790 -20.39 30.10 -19.66
CA ALA A 790 -19.08 29.52 -19.44
C ALA A 790 -18.00 30.21 -20.28
N ALA A 791 -18.33 30.59 -21.53
CA ALA A 791 -17.42 31.33 -22.39
C ALA A 791 -17.01 32.69 -21.80
N THR A 792 -17.97 33.44 -21.23
CA THR A 792 -17.72 34.72 -20.58
C THR A 792 -16.85 34.56 -19.33
N ALA A 793 -17.10 33.51 -18.54
CA ALA A 793 -16.28 33.21 -17.36
C ALA A 793 -14.82 32.93 -17.75
N LEU A 794 -14.60 32.14 -18.82
CA LEU A 794 -13.27 31.82 -19.31
C LEU A 794 -12.53 33.07 -19.83
N GLU A 795 -13.21 33.95 -20.57
CA GLU A 795 -12.63 35.22 -21.01
C GLU A 795 -12.17 36.08 -19.82
N GLN A 796 -12.99 36.16 -18.76
CA GLN A 796 -12.65 36.89 -17.54
C GLN A 796 -11.50 36.22 -16.77
N TYR A 797 -11.50 34.89 -16.66
CA TYR A 797 -10.44 34.11 -16.03
C TYR A 797 -9.09 34.38 -16.69
N TYR A 798 -8.97 34.16 -18.00
CA TYR A 798 -7.70 34.37 -18.72
C TYR A 798 -7.29 35.85 -18.77
N GLY A 799 -8.26 36.77 -18.81
CA GLY A 799 -8.00 38.21 -18.68
C GLY A 799 -7.45 38.62 -17.31
N ALA A 800 -7.82 37.92 -16.24
CA ALA A 800 -7.26 38.11 -14.90
C ALA A 800 -5.92 37.38 -14.73
N GLU A 801 -5.79 36.15 -15.23
CA GLU A 801 -4.54 35.36 -15.22
C GLU A 801 -3.41 36.10 -15.96
N ALA A 802 -3.71 36.73 -17.10
CA ALA A 802 -2.74 37.54 -17.85
C ALA A 802 -2.22 38.78 -17.09
N ARG A 803 -2.93 39.23 -16.05
CA ARG A 803 -2.53 40.34 -15.17
C ARG A 803 -1.67 39.89 -13.99
N MET A 804 -1.40 38.59 -13.84
CA MET A 804 -0.55 38.06 -12.79
C MET A 804 0.94 38.40 -13.01
N PRO A 805 1.72 38.65 -11.94
CA PRO A 805 3.16 38.88 -12.04
C PRO A 805 3.91 37.67 -12.64
N ARG A 806 4.79 37.92 -13.62
CA ARG A 806 5.57 36.88 -14.34
C ARG A 806 6.46 36.00 -13.44
N GLU A 807 6.85 36.46 -12.25
CA GLU A 807 7.67 35.68 -11.31
C GLU A 807 6.90 34.53 -10.65
N ILE A 808 5.56 34.61 -10.57
CA ILE A 808 4.71 33.52 -10.06
C ILE A 808 4.52 32.42 -11.13
N PHE A 809 4.61 32.80 -12.41
CA PHE A 809 4.45 31.90 -13.56
C PHE A 809 5.56 30.85 -13.69
N LEU A 810 6.79 31.16 -13.26
CA LEU A 810 7.93 30.23 -13.35
C LEU A 810 7.92 29.14 -12.27
N GLY A 811 7.21 29.35 -11.16
CA GLY A 811 7.01 28.32 -10.12
C GLY A 811 5.95 27.29 -10.48
N ARG A 812 4.95 27.64 -11.31
CA ARG A 812 3.87 26.73 -11.74
C ARG A 812 4.27 25.74 -12.85
N GLN A 813 5.41 25.92 -13.53
CA GLN A 813 5.92 24.99 -14.57
C GLN A 813 7.00 24.01 -14.07
N SER A 814 7.41 24.08 -12.80
CA SER A 814 8.58 23.37 -12.30
C SER A 814 8.38 22.60 -11.00
N ASP A 815 7.16 22.11 -10.73
CA ASP A 815 6.89 21.13 -9.68
C ASP A 815 6.20 19.89 -10.28
#